data_AF-A0A1I4B6L7-F1
#
_entry.id   AF-A0A1I4B6L7-F1
#
_cell.length_a   1.000
_cell.length_b   1.000
_cell.length_c   1.000
_cell.angle_alpha   90.00
_cell.angle_beta   90.00
_cell.angle_gamma   90.00
#
_symmetry.space_group_name_H-M   'P 1'
#
loop_
_entity.id
_entity.type
_entity.pdbx_description
1 polymer ?
#
loop_
_entity_poly.entity_id
_entity_poly.type
_entity_poly.pdbx_seq_one_letter_code
_entity_poly.pdbx_strand_id
1 'polypeptide(L)'
;MSATCRYTFDPSTETDAGLQTTWECPHEPHPDSDHCVFHMSRDERAACDVRSEDIVESLRANLQSPDTRVNEYVGADLPHLSFTYQDVNGATNHVLNFRHADIEGLDFTHGRLDQGLILQEATVGRLKFEDATVTGDVEADEVTVRGDVTTDEATFQQDVHFDGAVFQGDVDCDETTFQSDTTFRGATFQGIVHFRNVETNGSSHVLDDHLSFADATFRDDASFRQATFDYVTFEGTQFTAGSDFEHATFEGDARFDGATFQQMADFDEARFADDVSFADVRFVQLAEFRGVEFRGGSRTTNDDVTFEGAVFEREADYKLAKFRYADFKDVAFKGPVNFDRATFTARADCHRVQVDGEFDLVHATFEGEVDFTESSFGDDVVATEATFDGDVTFEHAAFDRLVRFDEARFNEDASFRGATFHGMAAFRGTVFEGEARHLEENASFDEADFHDSATFEAANFTNVSFRETTFQERCDFRQAAFHETATFRLLGGDRDTYVDLTDATIDGGTISQVGGSAIPYDLTRATVGDLQLEGEGNEHELLDSFRFCLTDFDHFDFSNHHAYLERNDWTIHDFTGNEATGQFAVEMTNEIVEETYRKAQDSADAVGDTPASREFEFKHYYYNRKKNLDIILNEYSLNAWGRGKKAASVGLNLFMQVTCGYGNRLPRIAAFTFLLPALFGLLYAFGGPFLTQAGSVLDPGAVDKTALEVLFDNVYYSYISFSTVGYGDINPLGAGARVLAASQGMLNGLFFTLLTFTLFKRVLGGS
;
A
#
# COMPACT_ATOMS: atom_id res chain seq x y z
N MET A 1 -62.71 -61.41 -16.32
CA MET A 1 -62.21 -60.37 -15.43
C MET A 1 -60.85 -60.86 -15.00
N SER A 2 -59.79 -60.37 -15.65
CA SER A 2 -58.42 -60.67 -15.20
C SER A 2 -58.29 -60.05 -13.81
N ALA A 3 -57.83 -60.82 -12.83
CA ALA A 3 -57.56 -60.28 -11.51
C ALA A 3 -56.31 -59.41 -11.64
N THR A 4 -56.41 -58.12 -11.31
CA THR A 4 -55.26 -57.22 -11.18
C THR A 4 -54.76 -57.30 -9.75
N CYS A 5 -53.47 -56.98 -9.53
CA CYS A 5 -52.90 -56.84 -8.19
C CYS A 5 -53.78 -55.93 -7.31
N ARG A 6 -53.96 -56.30 -6.04
CA ARG A 6 -54.81 -55.54 -5.11
C ARG A 6 -54.17 -54.24 -4.60
N TYR A 7 -52.87 -54.05 -4.83
CA TYR A 7 -52.15 -52.87 -4.36
C TYR A 7 -52.65 -51.59 -5.04
N THR A 8 -52.93 -50.58 -4.22
CA THR A 8 -53.27 -49.22 -4.65
C THR A 8 -52.48 -48.23 -3.84
N PHE A 9 -51.93 -47.20 -4.48
CA PHE A 9 -51.25 -46.10 -3.81
C PHE A 9 -52.21 -44.91 -3.69
N ASP A 10 -52.50 -44.48 -2.46
CA ASP A 10 -53.36 -43.34 -2.20
C ASP A 10 -52.51 -42.08 -1.92
N PRO A 11 -52.46 -41.12 -2.85
CA PRO A 11 -51.69 -39.90 -2.67
C PRO A 11 -52.25 -38.98 -1.56
N SER A 12 -53.43 -39.26 -1.01
CA SER A 12 -53.98 -38.47 0.10
C SER A 12 -53.43 -38.85 1.48
N THR A 13 -52.77 -40.02 1.58
CA THR A 13 -52.17 -40.49 2.83
C THR A 13 -50.68 -40.18 2.95
N GLU A 14 -50.03 -39.86 1.83
CA GLU A 14 -48.63 -39.45 1.75
C GLU A 14 -48.61 -37.97 1.30
N THR A 15 -47.96 -37.08 2.04
CA THR A 15 -47.93 -35.65 1.69
C THR A 15 -47.05 -35.44 0.46
N ASP A 16 -47.60 -34.77 -0.55
CA ASP A 16 -46.93 -34.34 -1.79
C ASP A 16 -46.68 -35.40 -2.89
N ALA A 17 -47.42 -36.52 -2.85
CA ALA A 17 -47.41 -37.44 -3.97
C ALA A 17 -47.84 -36.73 -5.28
N GLY A 18 -46.94 -36.65 -6.26
CA GLY A 18 -47.18 -36.08 -7.60
C GLY A 18 -48.24 -36.82 -8.45
N LEU A 19 -49.09 -37.63 -7.81
CA LEU A 19 -50.23 -38.35 -8.37
C LEU A 19 -51.53 -37.63 -7.96
N GLN A 20 -52.31 -37.19 -8.95
CA GLN A 20 -53.57 -36.47 -8.68
C GLN A 20 -54.74 -37.37 -8.25
N THR A 21 -54.60 -38.68 -8.40
CA THR A 21 -55.63 -39.69 -8.12
C THR A 21 -54.99 -40.96 -7.59
N THR A 22 -55.75 -41.76 -6.82
CA THR A 22 -55.34 -43.10 -6.40
C THR A 22 -54.82 -43.91 -7.58
N TRP A 23 -53.59 -44.41 -7.46
CA TRP A 23 -52.94 -45.23 -8.48
C TRP A 23 -53.22 -46.70 -8.22
N GLU A 24 -53.56 -47.45 -9.28
CA GLU A 24 -53.85 -48.88 -9.22
C GLU A 24 -52.76 -49.66 -9.95
N CYS A 25 -52.24 -50.70 -9.31
CA CYS A 25 -51.16 -51.52 -9.85
C CYS A 25 -51.58 -52.22 -11.17
N PRO A 26 -50.79 -52.08 -12.26
CA PRO A 26 -51.11 -52.66 -13.57
C PRO A 26 -50.71 -54.14 -13.72
N HIS A 27 -50.00 -54.69 -12.73
CA HIS A 27 -49.45 -56.04 -12.77
C HIS A 27 -50.48 -57.11 -12.37
N GLU A 28 -50.36 -58.30 -12.96
CA GLU A 28 -51.15 -59.46 -12.53
C GLU A 28 -50.65 -59.98 -11.16
N PRO A 29 -51.55 -60.42 -10.27
CA PRO A 29 -51.18 -60.97 -8.98
C PRO A 29 -50.50 -62.34 -9.16
N HIS A 30 -49.62 -62.68 -8.22
CA HIS A 30 -49.02 -64.01 -8.19
C HIS A 30 -50.08 -65.10 -7.93
N PRO A 31 -49.97 -66.32 -8.49
CA PRO A 31 -50.98 -67.36 -8.30
C PRO A 31 -51.36 -67.68 -6.84
N ASP A 32 -50.41 -67.48 -5.93
CA ASP A 32 -50.55 -67.76 -4.50
C ASP A 32 -50.68 -66.50 -3.61
N SER A 33 -50.90 -65.31 -4.18
CA SER A 33 -51.08 -64.06 -3.43
C SER A 33 -52.09 -63.10 -4.09
N ASP A 34 -52.66 -62.19 -3.31
CA ASP A 34 -53.47 -61.08 -3.82
C ASP A 34 -52.59 -59.95 -4.42
N HIS A 35 -51.27 -60.02 -4.22
CA HIS A 35 -50.28 -59.06 -4.68
C HIS A 35 -49.43 -59.62 -5.84
N CYS A 36 -48.97 -58.74 -6.73
CA CYS A 36 -47.93 -59.08 -7.71
C CYS A 36 -46.57 -59.22 -7.02
N VAL A 37 -45.59 -59.82 -7.72
CA VAL A 37 -44.24 -60.06 -7.17
C VAL A 37 -43.52 -58.79 -6.69
N PHE A 38 -43.90 -57.61 -7.20
CA PHE A 38 -43.33 -56.32 -6.83
C PHE A 38 -43.92 -55.72 -5.54
N HIS A 39 -45.21 -55.99 -5.25
CA HIS A 39 -45.92 -55.46 -4.07
C HIS A 39 -46.13 -56.48 -2.95
N MET A 40 -45.58 -57.68 -3.09
CA MET A 40 -45.46 -58.62 -1.99
C MET A 40 -44.53 -58.07 -0.91
N SER A 41 -44.91 -58.25 0.36
CA SER A 41 -43.97 -58.08 1.46
C SER A 41 -42.85 -59.14 1.41
N ARG A 42 -41.74 -58.88 2.12
CA ARG A 42 -40.62 -59.83 2.25
C ARG A 42 -41.06 -61.22 2.72
N ASP A 43 -41.99 -61.29 3.68
CA ASP A 43 -42.52 -62.55 4.20
C ASP A 43 -43.40 -63.27 3.17
N GLU A 44 -44.21 -62.54 2.39
CA GLU A 44 -45.02 -63.12 1.32
C GLU A 44 -44.14 -63.67 0.18
N ARG A 45 -43.08 -62.95 -0.22
CA ARG A 45 -42.11 -63.44 -1.21
C ARG A 45 -41.43 -64.72 -0.76
N ALA A 46 -40.97 -64.77 0.49
CA ALA A 46 -40.34 -65.95 1.06
C ALA A 46 -41.31 -67.15 1.13
N ALA A 47 -42.59 -66.90 1.43
CA ALA A 47 -43.62 -67.93 1.45
C ALA A 47 -43.97 -68.46 0.05
N CYS A 48 -43.84 -67.62 -0.98
CA CYS A 48 -44.13 -67.97 -2.38
C CYS A 48 -42.89 -68.44 -3.17
N ASP A 49 -41.72 -68.58 -2.54
CA ASP A 49 -40.42 -68.93 -3.17
C ASP A 49 -40.02 -67.97 -4.32
N VAL A 50 -40.38 -66.69 -4.19
CA VAL A 50 -40.04 -65.63 -5.16
C VAL A 50 -38.67 -65.06 -4.80
N ARG A 51 -37.68 -65.22 -5.68
CA ARG A 51 -36.30 -64.73 -5.49
C ARG A 51 -36.08 -63.41 -6.23
N SER A 52 -35.00 -62.70 -5.91
CA SER A 52 -34.64 -61.44 -6.57
C SER A 52 -34.44 -61.60 -8.08
N GLU A 53 -33.86 -62.72 -8.53
CA GLU A 53 -33.67 -62.98 -9.96
C GLU A 53 -35.01 -63.10 -10.70
N ASP A 54 -36.04 -63.67 -10.06
CA ASP A 54 -37.36 -63.84 -10.66
C ASP A 54 -38.07 -62.47 -10.83
N ILE A 55 -37.80 -61.51 -9.93
CA ILE A 55 -38.27 -60.12 -10.03
C ILE A 55 -37.54 -59.37 -11.16
N VAL A 56 -36.22 -59.51 -11.25
CA VAL A 56 -35.41 -58.91 -12.32
C VAL A 56 -35.81 -59.46 -13.70
N GLU A 57 -36.08 -60.77 -13.81
CA GLU A 57 -36.61 -61.37 -15.05
C GLU A 57 -37.99 -60.81 -15.40
N SER A 58 -38.87 -60.63 -14.42
CA SER A 58 -40.21 -60.05 -14.61
C SER A 58 -40.13 -58.60 -15.09
N LEU A 59 -39.27 -57.78 -14.48
CA LEU A 59 -39.04 -56.39 -14.90
C LEU A 59 -38.50 -56.33 -16.33
N ARG A 60 -37.56 -57.20 -16.69
CA ARG A 60 -37.02 -57.26 -18.06
C ARG A 60 -38.07 -57.67 -19.08
N ALA A 61 -38.97 -58.59 -18.72
CA ALA A 61 -40.08 -58.97 -19.58
C ALA A 61 -41.05 -57.78 -19.79
N ASN A 62 -41.30 -56.99 -18.74
CA ASN A 62 -42.14 -55.78 -18.80
C ASN A 62 -41.56 -54.73 -19.75
N LEU A 63 -40.23 -54.54 -19.77
CA LEU A 63 -39.57 -53.63 -20.71
C LEU A 63 -39.85 -53.94 -22.19
N GLN A 64 -40.16 -55.19 -22.52
CA GLN A 64 -40.49 -55.61 -23.89
C GLN A 64 -41.99 -55.48 -24.22
N SER A 65 -42.81 -55.08 -23.26
CA SER A 65 -44.25 -54.87 -23.43
C SER A 65 -44.54 -53.58 -24.21
N PRO A 66 -45.58 -53.57 -25.08
CA PRO A 66 -46.08 -52.33 -25.67
C PRO A 66 -46.98 -51.54 -24.71
N ASP A 67 -47.46 -52.15 -23.61
CA ASP A 67 -48.18 -51.43 -22.57
C ASP A 67 -47.17 -50.67 -21.70
N THR A 68 -47.34 -49.37 -21.59
CA THR A 68 -46.39 -48.47 -20.92
C THR A 68 -46.54 -48.54 -19.41
N ARG A 69 -47.74 -48.91 -18.93
CA ARG A 69 -48.06 -48.93 -17.50
C ARG A 69 -47.33 -50.04 -16.77
N VAL A 70 -46.87 -51.09 -17.46
CA VAL A 70 -46.13 -52.19 -16.79
C VAL A 70 -44.73 -51.75 -16.31
N ASN A 71 -44.26 -50.55 -16.64
CA ASN A 71 -43.05 -49.96 -16.06
C ASN A 71 -43.34 -49.12 -14.80
N GLU A 72 -44.60 -49.08 -14.33
CA GLU A 72 -45.00 -48.42 -13.08
C GLU A 72 -44.95 -49.42 -11.90
N TYR A 73 -44.09 -49.14 -10.93
CA TYR A 73 -43.82 -49.92 -9.71
C TYR A 73 -43.99 -49.07 -8.44
N VAL A 74 -44.92 -48.11 -8.47
CA VAL A 74 -45.13 -47.13 -7.40
C VAL A 74 -45.38 -47.83 -6.06
N GLY A 75 -44.66 -47.40 -5.02
CA GLY A 75 -44.80 -47.91 -3.64
C GLY A 75 -44.45 -49.40 -3.45
N ALA A 76 -43.63 -49.95 -4.35
CA ALA A 76 -43.15 -51.33 -4.24
C ALA A 76 -42.15 -51.50 -3.09
N ASP A 77 -42.13 -52.67 -2.45
CA ASP A 77 -41.07 -53.12 -1.53
C ASP A 77 -40.22 -54.11 -2.30
N LEU A 78 -39.00 -53.78 -2.70
CA LEU A 78 -38.17 -54.58 -3.62
C LEU A 78 -36.87 -55.04 -2.93
N PRO A 79 -36.43 -56.29 -3.16
CA PRO A 79 -35.12 -56.72 -2.70
C PRO A 79 -34.02 -56.05 -3.54
N HIS A 80 -32.77 -56.43 -3.30
CA HIS A 80 -31.67 -55.96 -4.13
C HIS A 80 -31.84 -56.43 -5.59
N LEU A 81 -31.84 -55.47 -6.53
CA LEU A 81 -31.97 -55.72 -7.96
C LEU A 81 -30.62 -55.44 -8.64
N SER A 82 -30.03 -56.48 -9.22
CA SER A 82 -28.75 -56.40 -9.95
C SER A 82 -28.97 -56.55 -11.45
N PHE A 83 -28.51 -55.52 -12.17
CA PHE A 83 -28.42 -55.38 -13.61
C PHE A 83 -26.94 -55.30 -14.07
N THR A 84 -26.02 -55.80 -13.24
CA THR A 84 -24.58 -55.77 -13.51
C THR A 84 -24.27 -56.45 -14.86
N TYR A 85 -23.51 -55.78 -15.73
CA TYR A 85 -23.22 -56.18 -17.13
C TYR A 85 -24.45 -56.36 -18.04
N GLN A 86 -25.56 -55.70 -17.74
CA GLN A 86 -26.80 -55.85 -18.53
C GLN A 86 -27.21 -54.55 -19.20
N ASP A 87 -27.74 -54.69 -20.42
CA ASP A 87 -28.47 -53.63 -21.10
C ASP A 87 -29.94 -53.67 -20.62
N VAL A 88 -30.34 -52.66 -19.87
CA VAL A 88 -31.72 -52.39 -19.51
C VAL A 88 -32.29 -51.54 -20.65
N ASN A 89 -32.81 -52.25 -21.65
CA ASN A 89 -33.47 -51.69 -22.82
C ASN A 89 -34.87 -52.27 -23.06
N GLY A 90 -35.76 -51.44 -23.60
CA GLY A 90 -37.16 -51.79 -23.84
C GLY A 90 -37.61 -51.62 -25.29
N ALA A 91 -38.76 -52.21 -25.61
CA ALA A 91 -39.44 -52.01 -26.90
C ALA A 91 -40.02 -50.58 -27.04
N THR A 92 -40.10 -49.86 -25.93
CA THR A 92 -40.57 -48.48 -25.81
C THR A 92 -39.57 -47.68 -24.97
N ASN A 93 -39.58 -46.35 -25.10
CA ASN A 93 -38.72 -45.45 -24.32
C ASN A 93 -39.35 -45.06 -22.97
N HIS A 94 -40.22 -45.89 -22.41
CA HIS A 94 -40.93 -45.56 -21.16
C HIS A 94 -40.06 -45.80 -19.94
N VAL A 95 -40.08 -44.81 -19.04
CA VAL A 95 -39.32 -44.71 -17.80
C VAL A 95 -39.71 -45.82 -16.81
N LEU A 96 -38.71 -46.35 -16.11
CA LEU A 96 -38.90 -47.23 -14.96
C LEU A 96 -39.32 -46.38 -13.75
N ASN A 97 -40.56 -46.51 -13.31
CA ASN A 97 -41.12 -45.65 -12.27
C ASN A 97 -41.23 -46.38 -10.93
N PHE A 98 -40.35 -46.04 -10.00
CA PHE A 98 -40.27 -46.56 -8.63
C PHE A 98 -40.61 -45.51 -7.57
N ARG A 99 -41.45 -44.53 -7.90
CA ARG A 99 -41.83 -43.48 -6.94
C ARG A 99 -42.36 -44.07 -5.63
N HIS A 100 -41.94 -43.52 -4.51
CA HIS A 100 -42.29 -43.96 -3.14
C HIS A 100 -41.93 -45.44 -2.82
N ALA A 101 -41.09 -46.11 -3.61
CA ALA A 101 -40.70 -47.49 -3.35
C ALA A 101 -39.66 -47.61 -2.22
N ASP A 102 -39.60 -48.75 -1.51
CA ASP A 102 -38.49 -49.13 -0.64
C ASP A 102 -37.70 -50.26 -1.33
N ILE A 103 -36.48 -49.97 -1.75
CA ILE A 103 -35.65 -50.87 -2.56
C ILE A 103 -34.37 -51.19 -1.78
N GLU A 104 -34.06 -52.46 -1.50
CA GLU A 104 -32.83 -52.80 -0.76
C GLU A 104 -31.54 -52.40 -1.49
N GLY A 105 -31.58 -52.28 -2.82
CA GLY A 105 -30.55 -51.61 -3.60
C GLY A 105 -30.71 -51.84 -5.10
N LEU A 106 -30.16 -50.91 -5.88
CA LEU A 106 -30.11 -50.95 -7.34
C LEU A 106 -28.65 -50.99 -7.78
N ASP A 107 -28.29 -51.96 -8.62
CA ASP A 107 -26.92 -52.13 -9.12
C ASP A 107 -26.93 -52.25 -10.64
N PHE A 108 -26.34 -51.26 -11.30
CA PHE A 108 -26.16 -51.18 -12.75
C PHE A 108 -24.68 -51.24 -13.13
N THR A 109 -23.82 -51.79 -12.28
CA THR A 109 -22.36 -51.78 -12.48
C THR A 109 -21.97 -52.42 -13.83
N HIS A 110 -21.15 -51.74 -14.63
CA HIS A 110 -20.80 -52.08 -16.02
C HIS A 110 -22.00 -52.28 -16.97
N GLY A 111 -23.17 -51.79 -16.60
CA GLY A 111 -24.42 -51.95 -17.34
C GLY A 111 -24.75 -50.73 -18.19
N ARG A 112 -25.86 -50.83 -18.92
CA ARG A 112 -26.42 -49.71 -19.68
C ARG A 112 -27.90 -49.55 -19.36
N LEU A 113 -28.30 -48.34 -19.01
CA LEU A 113 -29.69 -48.01 -18.71
C LEU A 113 -30.23 -47.07 -19.80
N ASP A 114 -30.99 -47.63 -20.76
CA ASP A 114 -31.57 -46.88 -21.87
C ASP A 114 -32.91 -46.21 -21.52
N GLN A 115 -33.63 -46.75 -20.53
CA GLN A 115 -34.87 -46.18 -20.03
C GLN A 115 -34.55 -45.14 -18.97
N GLY A 116 -35.37 -44.08 -18.84
CA GLY A 116 -35.27 -43.22 -17.67
C GLY A 116 -35.60 -43.99 -16.37
N LEU A 117 -35.26 -43.40 -15.23
CA LEU A 117 -35.44 -43.95 -13.90
C LEU A 117 -36.06 -42.91 -12.97
N ILE A 118 -37.26 -43.16 -12.46
CA ILE A 118 -37.89 -42.33 -11.41
C ILE A 118 -37.76 -43.03 -10.07
N LEU A 119 -37.11 -42.35 -9.12
CA LEU A 119 -36.93 -42.71 -7.71
C LEU A 119 -37.46 -41.63 -6.76
N GLN A 120 -38.29 -40.72 -7.25
CA GLN A 120 -38.87 -39.65 -6.44
C GLN A 120 -39.49 -40.18 -5.14
N GLU A 121 -39.10 -39.57 -4.01
CA GLU A 121 -39.51 -39.95 -2.64
C GLU A 121 -39.30 -41.44 -2.30
N ALA A 122 -38.47 -42.17 -3.05
CA ALA A 122 -38.15 -43.55 -2.78
C ALA A 122 -37.11 -43.65 -1.65
N THR A 123 -37.06 -44.81 -0.99
CA THR A 123 -35.94 -45.17 -0.13
C THR A 123 -35.14 -46.28 -0.79
N VAL A 124 -33.86 -46.05 -1.02
CA VAL A 124 -32.95 -47.02 -1.64
C VAL A 124 -31.85 -47.41 -0.66
N GLY A 125 -31.57 -48.69 -0.53
CA GLY A 125 -30.52 -49.17 0.37
C GLY A 125 -29.12 -48.83 -0.14
N ARG A 126 -28.82 -49.09 -1.41
CA ARG A 126 -27.57 -48.74 -2.11
C ARG A 126 -27.85 -48.49 -3.58
N LEU A 127 -27.11 -47.57 -4.20
CA LEU A 127 -27.29 -47.20 -5.60
C LEU A 127 -25.92 -47.27 -6.31
N LYS A 128 -25.77 -48.18 -7.27
CA LYS A 128 -24.49 -48.41 -7.97
C LYS A 128 -24.64 -48.23 -9.47
N PHE A 129 -23.79 -47.40 -10.04
CA PHE A 129 -23.64 -47.10 -11.47
C PHE A 129 -22.18 -47.16 -11.92
N GLU A 130 -21.29 -47.78 -11.13
CA GLU A 130 -19.85 -47.94 -11.45
C GLU A 130 -19.68 -48.42 -12.90
N ASP A 131 -18.89 -47.73 -13.73
CA ASP A 131 -18.69 -48.04 -15.16
C ASP A 131 -19.99 -48.13 -16.01
N ALA A 132 -21.08 -47.54 -15.56
CA ALA A 132 -22.37 -47.64 -16.25
C ALA A 132 -22.57 -46.51 -17.27
N THR A 133 -23.35 -46.78 -18.31
CA THR A 133 -23.86 -45.74 -19.22
C THR A 133 -25.36 -45.57 -19.06
N VAL A 134 -25.80 -44.41 -18.56
CA VAL A 134 -27.21 -44.07 -18.40
C VAL A 134 -27.60 -43.06 -19.47
N THR A 135 -28.58 -43.41 -20.32
CA THR A 135 -29.00 -42.56 -21.44
C THR A 135 -30.43 -42.06 -21.36
N GLY A 136 -31.17 -42.46 -20.33
CA GLY A 136 -32.45 -41.84 -19.98
C GLY A 136 -32.30 -40.93 -18.76
N ASP A 137 -33.30 -40.09 -18.52
CA ASP A 137 -33.34 -39.18 -17.36
C ASP A 137 -33.36 -39.95 -16.04
N VAL A 138 -32.74 -39.41 -15.00
CA VAL A 138 -32.81 -39.92 -13.63
C VAL A 138 -33.52 -38.89 -12.75
N GLU A 139 -34.76 -39.17 -12.37
CA GLU A 139 -35.57 -38.31 -11.50
C GLU A 139 -35.62 -38.91 -10.08
N ALA A 140 -34.79 -38.43 -9.18
CA ALA A 140 -34.64 -38.95 -7.82
C ALA A 140 -34.81 -37.85 -6.75
N ASP A 141 -35.70 -36.90 -6.98
CA ASP A 141 -36.02 -35.85 -6.01
C ASP A 141 -36.56 -36.46 -4.71
N GLU A 142 -36.12 -35.90 -3.58
CA GLU A 142 -36.47 -36.32 -2.22
C GLU A 142 -36.20 -37.81 -1.94
N VAL A 143 -35.32 -38.45 -2.73
CA VAL A 143 -34.89 -39.83 -2.48
C VAL A 143 -34.08 -39.90 -1.19
N THR A 144 -34.25 -40.96 -0.42
CA THR A 144 -33.36 -41.29 0.69
C THR A 144 -32.51 -42.51 0.34
N VAL A 145 -31.19 -42.33 0.24
CA VAL A 145 -30.25 -43.45 0.08
C VAL A 145 -29.62 -43.78 1.44
N ARG A 146 -29.87 -44.99 1.96
CA ARG A 146 -29.43 -45.40 3.31
C ARG A 146 -27.96 -45.80 3.38
N GLY A 147 -27.40 -46.30 2.29
CA GLY A 147 -26.01 -46.71 2.15
C GLY A 147 -25.33 -45.94 1.03
N ASP A 148 -24.28 -46.53 0.48
CA ASP A 148 -23.40 -45.82 -0.46
C ASP A 148 -24.05 -45.63 -1.84
N VAL A 149 -23.71 -44.51 -2.46
CA VAL A 149 -23.93 -44.22 -3.88
C VAL A 149 -22.57 -44.27 -4.57
N THR A 150 -22.44 -45.09 -5.61
CA THR A 150 -21.20 -45.16 -6.40
C THR A 150 -21.53 -44.98 -7.88
N THR A 151 -20.89 -44.01 -8.51
CA THR A 151 -21.00 -43.71 -9.95
C THR A 151 -19.62 -43.61 -10.59
N ASP A 152 -18.58 -44.17 -9.99
CA ASP A 152 -17.22 -44.08 -10.50
C ASP A 152 -17.12 -44.51 -11.97
N GLU A 153 -16.45 -43.69 -12.79
CA GLU A 153 -16.32 -43.88 -14.25
C GLU A 153 -17.67 -43.97 -15.02
N ALA A 154 -18.80 -43.59 -14.41
CA ALA A 154 -20.11 -43.62 -15.06
C ALA A 154 -20.31 -42.45 -16.04
N THR A 155 -21.18 -42.64 -17.03
CA THR A 155 -21.63 -41.57 -17.94
C THR A 155 -23.14 -41.43 -17.89
N PHE A 156 -23.62 -40.24 -17.50
CA PHE A 156 -25.02 -39.82 -17.60
C PHE A 156 -25.20 -38.89 -18.78
N GLN A 157 -25.97 -39.32 -19.79
CA GLN A 157 -26.13 -38.56 -21.04
C GLN A 157 -27.28 -37.54 -21.00
N GLN A 158 -28.21 -37.69 -20.06
CA GLN A 158 -29.41 -36.86 -19.91
C GLN A 158 -29.51 -36.35 -18.47
N ASP A 159 -30.60 -35.67 -18.13
CA ASP A 159 -30.73 -34.92 -16.88
C ASP A 159 -30.77 -35.84 -15.65
N VAL A 160 -30.14 -35.38 -14.57
CA VAL A 160 -30.04 -36.10 -13.30
C VAL A 160 -30.51 -35.22 -12.15
N HIS A 161 -31.60 -35.59 -11.50
CA HIS A 161 -32.24 -34.79 -10.47
C HIS A 161 -32.21 -35.51 -9.11
N PHE A 162 -31.66 -34.85 -8.11
CA PHE A 162 -31.58 -35.29 -6.71
C PHE A 162 -31.99 -34.16 -5.76
N ASP A 163 -32.96 -33.33 -6.16
CA ASP A 163 -33.38 -32.18 -5.36
C ASP A 163 -33.99 -32.65 -4.04
N GLY A 164 -33.52 -32.11 -2.91
CA GLY A 164 -33.97 -32.51 -1.57
C GLY A 164 -33.56 -33.94 -1.16
N ALA A 165 -32.70 -34.62 -1.93
CA ALA A 165 -32.26 -35.97 -1.63
C ALA A 165 -31.46 -36.04 -0.31
N VAL A 166 -31.52 -37.19 0.36
CA VAL A 166 -30.76 -37.47 1.59
C VAL A 166 -29.87 -38.70 1.38
N PHE A 167 -28.56 -38.47 1.35
CA PHE A 167 -27.55 -39.52 1.26
C PHE A 167 -26.98 -39.80 2.66
N GLN A 168 -27.29 -40.96 3.22
CA GLN A 168 -26.84 -41.36 4.56
C GLN A 168 -25.45 -42.02 4.56
N GLY A 169 -25.09 -42.69 3.47
CA GLY A 169 -23.76 -43.26 3.24
C GLY A 169 -22.86 -42.33 2.43
N ASP A 170 -21.72 -42.86 1.99
CA ASP A 170 -20.76 -42.13 1.17
C ASP A 170 -21.27 -41.99 -0.28
N VAL A 171 -20.91 -40.91 -0.95
CA VAL A 171 -21.23 -40.65 -2.36
C VAL A 171 -19.92 -40.53 -3.13
N ASP A 172 -19.65 -41.53 -3.98
CA ASP A 172 -18.46 -41.57 -4.83
C ASP A 172 -18.86 -41.36 -6.29
N CYS A 173 -18.54 -40.18 -6.81
CA CYS A 173 -18.74 -39.75 -8.19
C CYS A 173 -17.41 -39.45 -8.89
N ASP A 174 -16.33 -40.10 -8.48
CA ASP A 174 -15.04 -39.93 -9.12
C ASP A 174 -15.07 -40.29 -10.60
N GLU A 175 -14.43 -39.47 -11.44
CA GLU A 175 -14.35 -39.69 -12.90
C GLU A 175 -15.73 -39.84 -13.57
N THR A 176 -16.81 -39.39 -12.92
CA THR A 176 -18.16 -39.40 -13.49
C THR A 176 -18.29 -38.31 -14.54
N THR A 177 -18.97 -38.62 -15.64
CA THR A 177 -19.31 -37.63 -16.67
C THR A 177 -20.81 -37.34 -16.68
N PHE A 178 -21.18 -36.07 -16.49
CA PHE A 178 -22.55 -35.56 -16.63
C PHE A 178 -22.66 -34.73 -17.91
N GLN A 179 -23.39 -35.23 -18.92
CA GLN A 179 -23.50 -34.57 -20.24
C GLN A 179 -24.71 -33.63 -20.39
N SER A 180 -25.49 -33.50 -19.33
CA SER A 180 -26.70 -32.67 -19.25
C SER A 180 -26.87 -32.16 -17.83
N ASP A 181 -27.96 -31.45 -17.58
CA ASP A 181 -28.20 -30.76 -16.31
C ASP A 181 -28.30 -31.74 -15.14
N THR A 182 -27.55 -31.46 -14.08
CA THR A 182 -27.50 -32.27 -12.88
C THR A 182 -27.77 -31.41 -11.65
N THR A 183 -28.75 -31.79 -10.83
CA THR A 183 -29.14 -30.97 -9.68
C THR A 183 -29.19 -31.79 -8.39
N PHE A 184 -28.64 -31.22 -7.33
CA PHE A 184 -28.63 -31.69 -5.95
C PHE A 184 -29.16 -30.58 -5.03
N ARG A 185 -30.11 -29.78 -5.52
CA ARG A 185 -30.56 -28.59 -4.81
C ARG A 185 -31.19 -28.97 -3.47
N GLY A 186 -30.75 -28.39 -2.38
CA GLY A 186 -31.25 -28.69 -1.03
C GLY A 186 -30.94 -30.12 -0.56
N ALA A 187 -30.10 -30.87 -1.28
CA ALA A 187 -29.71 -32.22 -0.88
C ALA A 187 -28.84 -32.21 0.38
N THR A 188 -28.89 -33.30 1.15
CA THR A 188 -28.07 -33.48 2.35
C THR A 188 -27.18 -34.72 2.20
N PHE A 189 -25.88 -34.50 2.23
CA PHE A 189 -24.85 -35.54 2.24
C PHE A 189 -24.36 -35.74 3.68
N GLN A 190 -24.64 -36.92 4.27
CA GLN A 190 -24.23 -37.24 5.63
C GLN A 190 -22.83 -37.87 5.70
N GLY A 191 -22.46 -38.67 4.68
CA GLY A 191 -21.14 -39.30 4.54
C GLY A 191 -20.18 -38.46 3.72
N ILE A 192 -19.02 -39.07 3.41
CA ILE A 192 -17.96 -38.45 2.61
C ILE A 192 -18.43 -38.35 1.15
N VAL A 193 -18.07 -37.26 0.50
CA VAL A 193 -18.40 -37.02 -0.90
C VAL A 193 -17.14 -36.86 -1.74
N HIS A 194 -17.04 -37.64 -2.82
CA HIS A 194 -16.00 -37.50 -3.81
C HIS A 194 -16.59 -37.19 -5.20
N PHE A 195 -16.10 -36.12 -5.81
CA PHE A 195 -16.33 -35.68 -7.18
C PHE A 195 -15.00 -35.42 -7.87
N ARG A 196 -13.98 -36.26 -7.61
CA ARG A 196 -12.63 -36.02 -8.11
C ARG A 196 -12.58 -36.34 -9.59
N ASN A 197 -11.97 -35.46 -10.38
CA ASN A 197 -11.94 -35.59 -11.84
C ASN A 197 -13.34 -35.75 -12.47
N VAL A 198 -14.41 -35.26 -11.83
CA VAL A 198 -15.72 -35.22 -12.47
C VAL A 198 -15.67 -34.27 -13.67
N GLU A 199 -16.36 -34.62 -14.76
CA GLU A 199 -16.50 -33.77 -15.94
C GLU A 199 -17.99 -33.45 -16.17
N THR A 200 -18.33 -32.16 -16.20
CA THR A 200 -19.66 -31.71 -16.65
C THR A 200 -19.53 -31.11 -18.04
N ASN A 201 -20.28 -31.61 -19.02
CA ASN A 201 -20.23 -31.10 -20.40
C ASN A 201 -21.63 -30.96 -21.01
N GLY A 202 -22.21 -29.77 -20.93
CA GLY A 202 -23.53 -29.52 -21.49
C GLY A 202 -23.53 -28.99 -22.93
N SER A 203 -24.66 -29.18 -23.62
CA SER A 203 -24.91 -28.69 -24.98
C SER A 203 -25.85 -27.48 -25.04
N SER A 204 -26.27 -26.96 -23.87
CA SER A 204 -27.25 -25.88 -23.77
C SER A 204 -26.56 -24.52 -23.73
N HIS A 205 -26.98 -23.61 -24.60
CA HIS A 205 -26.57 -22.20 -24.61
C HIS A 205 -27.49 -21.31 -23.75
N VAL A 206 -28.25 -21.92 -22.83
CA VAL A 206 -29.23 -21.24 -21.98
C VAL A 206 -28.69 -21.27 -20.54
N LEU A 207 -28.77 -20.12 -19.87
CA LEU A 207 -28.19 -19.76 -18.57
C LEU A 207 -28.75 -20.56 -17.37
N ASP A 208 -28.89 -21.88 -17.48
CA ASP A 208 -29.21 -22.77 -16.37
C ASP A 208 -27.95 -23.56 -16.01
N ASP A 209 -27.61 -23.63 -14.72
CA ASP A 209 -26.36 -24.22 -14.23
C ASP A 209 -26.31 -25.73 -14.57
N HIS A 210 -25.24 -26.20 -15.24
CA HIS A 210 -25.11 -27.63 -15.59
C HIS A 210 -24.99 -28.53 -14.36
N LEU A 211 -24.43 -28.02 -13.27
CA LEU A 211 -24.39 -28.71 -11.98
C LEU A 211 -24.81 -27.78 -10.85
N SER A 212 -25.86 -28.16 -10.11
CA SER A 212 -26.36 -27.36 -8.97
C SER A 212 -26.25 -28.09 -7.65
N PHE A 213 -25.56 -27.47 -6.69
CA PHE A 213 -25.57 -27.81 -5.26
C PHE A 213 -26.22 -26.71 -4.42
N ALA A 214 -27.05 -25.86 -5.03
CA ALA A 214 -27.67 -24.74 -4.34
C ALA A 214 -28.43 -25.21 -3.09
N ASP A 215 -28.28 -24.53 -1.96
CA ASP A 215 -28.85 -24.87 -0.66
C ASP A 215 -28.47 -26.27 -0.11
N ALA A 216 -27.53 -26.99 -0.73
CA ALA A 216 -27.12 -28.32 -0.28
C ALA A 216 -26.31 -28.25 1.03
N THR A 217 -26.26 -29.38 1.75
CA THR A 217 -25.47 -29.51 2.98
C THR A 217 -24.54 -30.72 2.91
N PHE A 218 -23.23 -30.47 2.98
CA PHE A 218 -22.18 -31.47 3.11
C PHE A 218 -21.78 -31.59 4.58
N ARG A 219 -22.11 -32.73 5.21
CA ARG A 219 -21.86 -32.94 6.64
C ARG A 219 -20.46 -33.43 6.95
N ASP A 220 -19.91 -34.26 6.07
CA ASP A 220 -18.54 -34.78 6.13
C ASP A 220 -17.70 -34.20 4.97
N ASP A 221 -16.45 -34.63 4.85
CA ASP A 221 -15.50 -34.09 3.87
C ASP A 221 -16.03 -34.21 2.43
N ALA A 222 -15.86 -33.14 1.65
CA ALA A 222 -16.27 -33.07 0.24
C ALA A 222 -15.08 -32.71 -0.65
N SER A 223 -14.72 -33.59 -1.59
CA SER A 223 -13.60 -33.38 -2.51
C SER A 223 -14.08 -33.24 -3.95
N PHE A 224 -13.76 -32.10 -4.56
CA PHE A 224 -13.95 -31.74 -5.97
C PHE A 224 -12.58 -31.59 -6.67
N ARG A 225 -11.56 -32.26 -6.14
CA ARG A 225 -10.18 -32.16 -6.61
C ARG A 225 -10.08 -32.51 -8.09
N GLN A 226 -9.42 -31.66 -8.87
CA GLN A 226 -9.27 -31.83 -10.32
C GLN A 226 -10.59 -31.96 -11.10
N ALA A 227 -11.73 -31.57 -10.52
CA ALA A 227 -13.00 -31.51 -11.22
C ALA A 227 -12.97 -30.47 -12.35
N THR A 228 -13.70 -30.73 -13.43
CA THR A 228 -13.93 -29.78 -14.52
C THR A 228 -15.42 -29.47 -14.60
N PHE A 229 -15.77 -28.24 -14.23
CA PHE A 229 -17.12 -27.71 -14.27
C PHE A 229 -17.27 -26.76 -15.45
N ASP A 230 -18.38 -26.84 -16.18
CA ASP A 230 -18.74 -25.81 -17.15
C ASP A 230 -19.49 -24.68 -16.42
N TYR A 231 -20.74 -24.88 -16.03
CA TYR A 231 -21.48 -23.93 -15.16
C TYR A 231 -21.87 -24.64 -13.87
N VAL A 232 -21.54 -24.05 -12.73
CA VAL A 232 -21.80 -24.68 -11.42
C VAL A 232 -22.24 -23.67 -10.36
N THR A 233 -23.22 -24.06 -9.54
CA THR A 233 -23.65 -23.27 -8.39
C THR A 233 -23.55 -24.04 -7.08
N PHE A 234 -22.97 -23.38 -6.09
CA PHE A 234 -22.90 -23.71 -4.67
C PHE A 234 -23.57 -22.60 -3.83
N GLU A 235 -24.54 -21.88 -4.42
CA GLU A 235 -25.26 -20.80 -3.73
C GLU A 235 -25.91 -21.32 -2.44
N GLY A 236 -25.65 -20.67 -1.31
CA GLY A 236 -26.19 -21.05 -0.01
C GLY A 236 -25.73 -22.41 0.51
N THR A 237 -24.76 -23.07 -0.13
CA THR A 237 -24.27 -24.39 0.28
C THR A 237 -23.57 -24.33 1.62
N GLN A 238 -23.79 -25.36 2.45
CA GLN A 238 -23.18 -25.50 3.76
C GLN A 238 -22.17 -26.65 3.78
N PHE A 239 -20.87 -26.32 3.84
CA PHE A 239 -19.79 -27.28 4.06
C PHE A 239 -19.44 -27.34 5.55
N THR A 240 -19.86 -28.39 6.25
CA THR A 240 -19.63 -28.49 7.71
C THR A 240 -18.29 -29.13 8.10
N ALA A 241 -17.68 -29.87 7.17
CA ALA A 241 -16.34 -30.44 7.28
C ALA A 241 -15.40 -29.83 6.22
N GLY A 242 -14.26 -30.46 5.93
CA GLY A 242 -13.29 -29.94 4.96
C GLY A 242 -13.82 -29.99 3.53
N SER A 243 -13.48 -28.98 2.73
CA SER A 243 -13.80 -28.95 1.30
C SER A 243 -12.54 -28.74 0.47
N ASP A 244 -12.33 -29.59 -0.52
CA ASP A 244 -11.14 -29.62 -1.37
C ASP A 244 -11.53 -29.35 -2.83
N PHE A 245 -11.12 -28.21 -3.36
CA PHE A 245 -11.24 -27.76 -4.75
C PHE A 245 -9.85 -27.62 -5.41
N GLU A 246 -8.83 -28.28 -4.87
CA GLU A 246 -7.45 -28.17 -5.38
C GLU A 246 -7.40 -28.58 -6.86
N HIS A 247 -6.80 -27.74 -7.69
CA HIS A 247 -6.72 -27.90 -9.15
C HIS A 247 -8.08 -28.03 -9.87
N ALA A 248 -9.20 -27.67 -9.26
CA ALA A 248 -10.49 -27.62 -9.95
C ALA A 248 -10.45 -26.58 -11.07
N THR A 249 -11.11 -26.89 -12.19
CA THR A 249 -11.22 -26.00 -13.35
C THR A 249 -12.69 -25.67 -13.57
N PHE A 250 -13.01 -24.38 -13.59
CA PHE A 250 -14.33 -23.83 -13.89
C PHE A 250 -14.25 -23.16 -15.25
N GLU A 251 -14.76 -23.82 -16.30
CA GLU A 251 -14.69 -23.36 -17.69
C GLU A 251 -15.70 -22.25 -18.00
N GLY A 252 -16.87 -22.29 -17.35
CA GLY A 252 -17.91 -21.26 -17.35
C GLY A 252 -18.13 -20.67 -15.95
N ASP A 253 -19.29 -20.03 -15.76
CA ASP A 253 -19.57 -19.24 -14.55
C ASP A 253 -19.71 -20.14 -13.30
N ALA A 254 -19.14 -19.69 -12.18
CA ALA A 254 -19.24 -20.37 -10.90
C ALA A 254 -19.85 -19.45 -9.81
N ARG A 255 -20.77 -19.98 -8.98
CA ARG A 255 -21.37 -19.21 -7.87
C ARG A 255 -21.20 -19.91 -6.53
N PHE A 256 -20.71 -19.19 -5.53
CA PHE A 256 -20.59 -19.60 -4.14
C PHE A 256 -21.33 -18.63 -3.20
N ASP A 257 -22.26 -17.85 -3.74
CA ASP A 257 -22.91 -16.76 -3.03
C ASP A 257 -23.60 -17.25 -1.76
N GLY A 258 -23.32 -16.61 -0.62
CA GLY A 258 -23.87 -16.98 0.68
C GLY A 258 -23.47 -18.37 1.21
N ALA A 259 -22.54 -19.08 0.55
CA ALA A 259 -22.06 -20.36 1.02
C ALA A 259 -21.29 -20.21 2.35
N THR A 260 -21.31 -21.24 3.19
CA THR A 260 -20.51 -21.27 4.43
C THR A 260 -19.58 -22.47 4.50
N PHE A 261 -18.30 -22.19 4.68
CA PHE A 261 -17.25 -23.18 4.94
C PHE A 261 -16.90 -23.19 6.42
N GLN A 262 -17.33 -24.22 7.15
CA GLN A 262 -17.13 -24.33 8.61
C GLN A 262 -15.72 -24.79 8.99
N GLN A 263 -15.07 -25.55 8.11
CA GLN A 263 -13.67 -25.98 8.24
C GLN A 263 -12.83 -25.38 7.12
N MET A 264 -11.64 -25.95 6.90
CA MET A 264 -10.72 -25.53 5.85
C MET A 264 -11.38 -25.67 4.47
N ALA A 265 -11.26 -24.63 3.67
CA ALA A 265 -11.63 -24.63 2.25
C ALA A 265 -10.36 -24.43 1.42
N ASP A 266 -10.04 -25.42 0.61
CA ASP A 266 -8.83 -25.44 -0.21
C ASP A 266 -9.20 -25.21 -1.68
N PHE A 267 -8.79 -24.06 -2.23
CA PHE A 267 -8.92 -23.68 -3.63
C PHE A 267 -7.54 -23.51 -4.30
N ASP A 268 -6.51 -24.16 -3.75
CA ASP A 268 -5.17 -24.05 -4.30
C ASP A 268 -5.10 -24.47 -5.77
N GLU A 269 -4.42 -23.64 -6.55
CA GLU A 269 -4.26 -23.82 -7.99
C GLU A 269 -5.57 -24.03 -8.79
N ALA A 270 -6.72 -23.64 -8.21
CA ALA A 270 -7.99 -23.63 -8.92
C ALA A 270 -7.95 -22.59 -10.05
N ARG A 271 -8.70 -22.85 -11.13
CA ARG A 271 -8.73 -21.99 -12.31
C ARG A 271 -10.16 -21.64 -12.68
N PHE A 272 -10.48 -20.36 -12.64
CA PHE A 272 -11.76 -19.80 -13.07
C PHE A 272 -11.56 -19.13 -14.43
N ALA A 273 -12.06 -19.78 -15.48
CA ALA A 273 -11.89 -19.32 -16.85
C ALA A 273 -12.89 -18.23 -17.24
N ASP A 274 -14.13 -18.29 -16.72
CA ASP A 274 -15.18 -17.25 -16.80
C ASP A 274 -15.39 -16.60 -15.41
N ASP A 275 -16.53 -15.96 -15.18
CA ASP A 275 -16.81 -15.17 -13.97
C ASP A 275 -17.08 -16.07 -12.73
N VAL A 276 -16.61 -15.66 -11.56
CA VAL A 276 -16.93 -16.33 -10.29
C VAL A 276 -17.42 -15.36 -9.22
N SER A 277 -18.46 -15.77 -8.49
CA SER A 277 -19.02 -14.99 -7.39
C SER A 277 -18.88 -15.71 -6.06
N PHE A 278 -18.28 -15.02 -5.09
CA PHE A 278 -18.16 -15.38 -3.67
C PHE A 278 -18.87 -14.34 -2.80
N ALA A 279 -19.92 -13.70 -3.31
CA ALA A 279 -20.62 -12.64 -2.59
C ALA A 279 -21.24 -13.18 -1.29
N ASP A 280 -21.10 -12.44 -0.19
CA ASP A 280 -21.60 -12.83 1.13
C ASP A 280 -21.12 -14.22 1.63
N VAL A 281 -20.04 -14.78 1.04
CA VAL A 281 -19.50 -16.07 1.47
C VAL A 281 -18.87 -15.95 2.86
N ARG A 282 -18.91 -17.04 3.63
CA ARG A 282 -18.33 -17.10 4.97
C ARG A 282 -17.34 -18.25 5.13
N PHE A 283 -16.06 -17.91 5.28
CA PHE A 283 -15.00 -18.84 5.65
C PHE A 283 -14.74 -18.78 7.16
N VAL A 284 -15.05 -19.85 7.89
CA VAL A 284 -14.93 -19.89 9.36
C VAL A 284 -13.53 -20.29 9.82
N GLN A 285 -12.84 -21.12 9.04
CA GLN A 285 -11.44 -21.49 9.25
C GLN A 285 -10.58 -20.99 8.08
N LEU A 286 -9.39 -21.57 7.91
CA LEU A 286 -8.44 -21.24 6.85
C LEU A 286 -9.09 -21.38 5.46
N ALA A 287 -8.90 -20.36 4.62
CA ALA A 287 -9.22 -20.40 3.21
C ALA A 287 -7.92 -20.30 2.39
N GLU A 288 -7.58 -21.36 1.67
CA GLU A 288 -6.37 -21.41 0.84
C GLU A 288 -6.74 -21.14 -0.62
N PHE A 289 -6.07 -20.17 -1.23
CA PHE A 289 -6.24 -19.75 -2.64
C PHE A 289 -4.87 -19.60 -3.31
N ARG A 290 -3.87 -20.40 -2.90
CA ARG A 290 -2.50 -20.23 -3.37
C ARG A 290 -2.42 -20.56 -4.86
N GLY A 291 -1.90 -19.63 -5.65
CA GLY A 291 -1.75 -19.82 -7.10
C GLY A 291 -3.08 -19.93 -7.86
N VAL A 292 -4.22 -19.54 -7.25
CA VAL A 292 -5.51 -19.47 -7.96
C VAL A 292 -5.43 -18.49 -9.14
N GLU A 293 -6.13 -18.78 -10.23
CA GLU A 293 -6.22 -17.89 -11.40
C GLU A 293 -7.68 -17.53 -11.71
N PHE A 294 -8.01 -16.24 -11.61
CA PHE A 294 -9.31 -15.67 -12.02
C PHE A 294 -9.16 -14.91 -13.35
N ARG A 295 -9.75 -15.42 -14.44
CA ARG A 295 -9.56 -14.87 -15.80
C ARG A 295 -10.77 -14.08 -16.36
N GLY A 296 -11.98 -14.37 -15.87
CA GLY A 296 -13.25 -13.68 -16.19
C GLY A 296 -13.70 -13.70 -17.65
N GLY A 297 -13.23 -14.69 -18.41
CA GLY A 297 -13.71 -14.94 -19.76
C GLY A 297 -13.66 -13.73 -20.70
N SER A 298 -14.66 -13.66 -21.59
CA SER A 298 -14.75 -12.65 -22.66
C SER A 298 -15.85 -11.60 -22.45
N ARG A 299 -16.54 -11.66 -21.31
CA ARG A 299 -17.69 -10.79 -21.04
C ARG A 299 -17.23 -9.48 -20.42
N THR A 300 -18.02 -8.44 -20.68
CA THR A 300 -17.74 -7.04 -20.30
C THR A 300 -18.50 -6.67 -19.01
N THR A 301 -18.71 -7.63 -18.13
CA THR A 301 -19.14 -7.42 -16.74
C THR A 301 -17.99 -6.73 -15.98
N ASN A 302 -18.32 -6.07 -14.88
CA ASN A 302 -17.36 -5.18 -14.22
C ASN A 302 -16.29 -5.93 -13.41
N ASP A 303 -16.56 -7.18 -13.00
CA ASP A 303 -15.74 -7.94 -12.07
C ASP A 303 -15.67 -9.41 -12.52
N ASP A 304 -14.44 -9.95 -12.69
CA ASP A 304 -14.20 -11.35 -13.06
C ASP A 304 -14.32 -12.28 -11.84
N VAL A 305 -13.97 -11.74 -10.68
CA VAL A 305 -14.24 -12.34 -9.37
C VAL A 305 -14.80 -11.28 -8.44
N THR A 306 -15.86 -11.62 -7.71
CA THR A 306 -16.36 -10.80 -6.60
C THR A 306 -16.34 -11.56 -5.29
N PHE A 307 -15.82 -10.90 -4.26
CA PHE A 307 -15.89 -11.27 -2.85
C PHE A 307 -16.76 -10.28 -2.08
N GLU A 308 -17.63 -9.49 -2.74
CA GLU A 308 -18.40 -8.43 -2.09
C GLU A 308 -19.11 -8.94 -0.81
N GLY A 309 -18.86 -8.30 0.33
CA GLY A 309 -19.45 -8.67 1.62
C GLY A 309 -18.95 -10.00 2.22
N ALA A 310 -17.93 -10.65 1.63
CA ALA A 310 -17.37 -11.89 2.15
C ALA A 310 -16.74 -11.70 3.53
N VAL A 311 -16.79 -12.75 4.36
CA VAL A 311 -16.22 -12.76 5.71
C VAL A 311 -15.24 -13.91 5.89
N PHE A 312 -13.98 -13.57 6.15
CA PHE A 312 -12.92 -14.51 6.51
C PHE A 312 -12.66 -14.41 8.03
N GLU A 313 -13.11 -15.40 8.80
CA GLU A 313 -12.94 -15.41 10.27
C GLU A 313 -11.51 -15.76 10.71
N ARG A 314 -10.74 -16.41 9.82
CA ARG A 314 -9.35 -16.82 10.01
C ARG A 314 -8.54 -16.38 8.79
N GLU A 315 -7.38 -17.00 8.61
CA GLU A 315 -6.43 -16.65 7.56
C GLU A 315 -7.00 -16.91 6.16
N ALA A 316 -6.70 -16.00 5.24
CA ALA A 316 -6.97 -16.12 3.81
C ALA A 316 -5.65 -15.99 3.04
N ASP A 317 -5.23 -17.07 2.38
CA ASP A 317 -3.92 -17.14 1.71
C ASP A 317 -4.07 -17.08 0.19
N TYR A 318 -3.82 -15.92 -0.39
CA TYR A 318 -3.81 -15.63 -1.84
C TYR A 318 -2.39 -15.52 -2.41
N LYS A 319 -1.41 -16.15 -1.77
CA LYS A 319 -0.04 -16.17 -2.27
C LYS A 319 0.03 -16.65 -3.72
N LEU A 320 0.73 -15.91 -4.57
CA LEU A 320 0.86 -16.20 -6.02
C LEU A 320 -0.47 -16.20 -6.81
N ALA A 321 -1.57 -15.74 -6.21
CA ALA A 321 -2.85 -15.64 -6.90
C ALA A 321 -2.78 -14.63 -8.06
N LYS A 322 -3.59 -14.87 -9.10
CA LYS A 322 -3.71 -13.98 -10.25
C LYS A 322 -5.14 -13.52 -10.41
N PHE A 323 -5.29 -12.21 -10.39
CA PHE A 323 -6.54 -11.52 -10.60
C PHE A 323 -6.45 -10.72 -11.89
N ARG A 324 -7.57 -10.61 -12.59
CA ARG A 324 -7.72 -9.63 -13.65
C ARG A 324 -8.62 -8.50 -13.15
N TYR A 325 -9.95 -8.63 -13.19
CA TYR A 325 -10.85 -7.73 -12.46
C TYR A 325 -11.30 -8.36 -11.15
N ALA A 326 -11.04 -7.71 -10.02
CA ALA A 326 -11.41 -8.24 -8.71
C ALA A 326 -12.18 -7.21 -7.86
N ASP A 327 -13.29 -7.66 -7.29
CA ASP A 327 -14.11 -6.88 -6.36
C ASP A 327 -13.98 -7.46 -4.94
N PHE A 328 -13.43 -6.65 -4.03
CA PHE A 328 -13.32 -6.91 -2.60
C PHE A 328 -14.13 -5.88 -1.77
N LYS A 329 -15.13 -5.21 -2.36
CA LYS A 329 -15.98 -4.24 -1.64
C LYS A 329 -16.56 -4.83 -0.37
N ASP A 330 -16.47 -4.09 0.73
CA ASP A 330 -17.06 -4.45 2.01
C ASP A 330 -16.60 -5.82 2.58
N VAL A 331 -15.47 -6.37 2.10
CA VAL A 331 -14.91 -7.61 2.64
C VAL A 331 -14.38 -7.40 4.05
N ALA A 332 -14.64 -8.38 4.92
CA ALA A 332 -14.11 -8.42 6.28
C ALA A 332 -13.13 -9.59 6.48
N PHE A 333 -11.84 -9.28 6.52
CA PHE A 333 -10.77 -10.19 6.93
C PHE A 333 -10.51 -10.03 8.42
N LYS A 334 -11.04 -10.95 9.24
CA LYS A 334 -10.81 -10.93 10.70
C LYS A 334 -9.51 -11.61 11.13
N GLY A 335 -8.96 -12.45 10.24
CA GLY A 335 -7.62 -13.04 10.38
C GLY A 335 -6.62 -12.39 9.43
N PRO A 336 -5.38 -12.90 9.40
CA PRO A 336 -4.36 -12.45 8.45
C PRO A 336 -4.77 -12.69 7.01
N VAL A 337 -4.35 -11.82 6.11
CA VAL A 337 -4.55 -12.00 4.67
C VAL A 337 -3.22 -11.85 3.94
N ASN A 338 -2.89 -12.84 3.13
CA ASN A 338 -1.60 -12.94 2.45
C ASN A 338 -1.74 -12.84 0.94
N PHE A 339 -1.19 -11.79 0.34
CA PHE A 339 -1.08 -11.56 -1.09
C PHE A 339 0.39 -11.53 -1.57
N ASP A 340 1.30 -12.21 -0.86
CA ASP A 340 2.71 -12.32 -1.27
C ASP A 340 2.80 -12.80 -2.72
N ARG A 341 3.40 -11.97 -3.58
CA ARG A 341 3.54 -12.20 -5.04
C ARG A 341 2.22 -12.41 -5.79
N ALA A 342 1.09 -11.94 -5.27
CA ALA A 342 -0.14 -11.87 -6.04
C ALA A 342 -0.01 -10.84 -7.17
N THR A 343 -0.73 -11.07 -8.27
CA THR A 343 -0.72 -10.16 -9.44
C THR A 343 -2.15 -9.78 -9.81
N PHE A 344 -2.41 -8.47 -9.92
CA PHE A 344 -3.67 -7.89 -10.36
C PHE A 344 -3.44 -7.22 -11.72
N THR A 345 -3.90 -7.85 -12.79
CA THR A 345 -3.64 -7.42 -14.18
C THR A 345 -4.62 -6.37 -14.69
N ALA A 346 -5.74 -6.16 -13.99
CA ALA A 346 -6.69 -5.07 -14.21
C ALA A 346 -7.18 -4.52 -12.86
N ARG A 347 -8.34 -3.86 -12.83
CA ARG A 347 -8.81 -3.10 -11.66
C ARG A 347 -9.11 -4.02 -10.46
N ALA A 348 -8.70 -3.57 -9.27
CA ALA A 348 -9.08 -4.14 -7.99
C ALA A 348 -9.87 -3.11 -7.15
N ASP A 349 -11.14 -3.38 -6.88
CA ASP A 349 -11.98 -2.53 -6.03
C ASP A 349 -11.96 -3.05 -4.59
N CYS A 350 -11.24 -2.37 -3.70
CA CYS A 350 -11.07 -2.74 -2.29
C CYS A 350 -11.73 -1.68 -1.38
N HIS A 351 -12.79 -1.03 -1.85
CA HIS A 351 -13.48 0.03 -1.12
C HIS A 351 -14.14 -0.51 0.16
N ARG A 352 -13.95 0.17 1.31
CA ARG A 352 -14.45 -0.24 2.64
C ARG A 352 -14.04 -1.65 3.08
N VAL A 353 -12.88 -2.13 2.64
CA VAL A 353 -12.30 -3.38 3.17
C VAL A 353 -11.93 -3.19 4.65
N GLN A 354 -12.24 -4.19 5.46
CA GLN A 354 -11.86 -4.26 6.87
C GLN A 354 -10.87 -5.42 7.06
N VAL A 355 -9.65 -5.11 7.48
CA VAL A 355 -8.63 -6.12 7.81
C VAL A 355 -8.25 -5.98 9.28
N ASP A 356 -8.74 -6.88 10.14
CA ASP A 356 -8.40 -6.88 11.57
C ASP A 356 -7.08 -7.64 11.86
N GLY A 357 -6.61 -8.46 10.92
CA GLY A 357 -5.34 -9.19 11.00
C GLY A 357 -4.22 -8.54 10.17
N GLU A 358 -3.05 -9.19 10.12
CA GLU A 358 -1.92 -8.73 9.30
C GLU A 358 -2.27 -8.75 7.81
N PHE A 359 -1.92 -7.68 7.10
CA PHE A 359 -2.11 -7.57 5.64
C PHE A 359 -0.76 -7.63 4.93
N ASP A 360 -0.44 -8.79 4.35
CA ASP A 360 0.81 -9.00 3.63
C ASP A 360 0.60 -8.77 2.12
N LEU A 361 1.31 -7.79 1.56
CA LEU A 361 1.37 -7.40 0.15
C LEU A 361 2.81 -7.49 -0.40
N VAL A 362 3.69 -8.25 0.24
CA VAL A 362 5.11 -8.33 -0.10
C VAL A 362 5.30 -8.84 -1.54
N HIS A 363 6.00 -8.07 -2.38
CA HIS A 363 6.13 -8.31 -3.83
C HIS A 363 4.81 -8.44 -4.61
N ALA A 364 3.68 -7.97 -4.08
CA ALA A 364 2.44 -7.91 -4.86
C ALA A 364 2.60 -6.92 -6.03
N THR A 365 1.93 -7.18 -7.14
CA THR A 365 1.95 -6.31 -8.33
C THR A 365 0.53 -5.97 -8.76
N PHE A 366 0.24 -4.67 -8.85
CA PHE A 366 -1.02 -4.11 -9.34
C PHE A 366 -0.75 -3.41 -10.67
N GLU A 367 -1.02 -4.10 -11.78
CA GLU A 367 -0.88 -3.54 -13.13
C GLU A 367 -2.05 -2.59 -13.47
N GLY A 368 -3.21 -2.80 -12.85
CA GLY A 368 -4.39 -1.95 -12.94
C GLY A 368 -4.61 -1.08 -11.70
N GLU A 369 -5.66 -0.26 -11.75
CA GLU A 369 -6.06 0.63 -10.65
C GLU A 369 -6.48 -0.16 -9.40
N VAL A 370 -6.11 0.31 -8.21
CA VAL A 370 -6.55 -0.27 -6.94
C VAL A 370 -7.11 0.79 -5.98
N ASP A 371 -8.31 0.55 -5.46
CA ASP A 371 -9.04 1.50 -4.63
C ASP A 371 -9.27 0.96 -3.22
N PHE A 372 -8.57 1.49 -2.22
CA PHE A 372 -8.74 1.21 -0.78
C PHE A 372 -9.46 2.36 -0.04
N THR A 373 -10.31 3.13 -0.73
CA THR A 373 -11.05 4.24 -0.12
C THR A 373 -11.91 3.77 1.05
N GLU A 374 -11.88 4.53 2.15
CA GLU A 374 -12.62 4.25 3.39
C GLU A 374 -12.30 2.88 4.04
N SER A 375 -11.16 2.26 3.71
CA SER A 375 -10.74 0.98 4.26
C SER A 375 -10.03 1.11 5.62
N SER A 376 -10.12 0.08 6.45
CA SER A 376 -9.52 0.06 7.80
C SER A 376 -8.64 -1.15 8.02
N PHE A 377 -7.43 -0.91 8.50
CA PHE A 377 -6.41 -1.91 8.79
C PHE A 377 -6.09 -1.91 10.30
N GLY A 378 -6.60 -2.89 11.02
CA GLY A 378 -6.53 -3.05 12.47
C GLY A 378 -5.21 -3.63 13.00
N ASP A 379 -4.42 -4.28 12.14
CA ASP A 379 -3.08 -4.82 12.43
C ASP A 379 -2.02 -4.30 11.43
N ASP A 380 -0.82 -4.86 11.47
CA ASP A 380 0.30 -4.45 10.62
C ASP A 380 0.01 -4.65 9.11
N VAL A 381 0.39 -3.67 8.29
CA VAL A 381 0.32 -3.72 6.83
C VAL A 381 1.74 -3.74 6.26
N VAL A 382 2.07 -4.77 5.48
CA VAL A 382 3.42 -4.99 4.94
C VAL A 382 3.37 -5.06 3.42
N ALA A 383 3.72 -3.97 2.75
CA ALA A 383 3.79 -3.83 1.30
C ALA A 383 5.24 -3.60 0.83
N THR A 384 6.19 -4.36 1.39
CA THR A 384 7.61 -4.24 1.04
C THR A 384 7.85 -4.76 -0.38
N GLU A 385 8.54 -3.97 -1.20
CA GLU A 385 8.78 -4.27 -2.62
C GLU A 385 7.49 -4.50 -3.45
N ALA A 386 6.34 -3.99 -2.98
CA ALA A 386 5.10 -3.98 -3.77
C ALA A 386 5.21 -3.00 -4.95
N THR A 387 4.59 -3.33 -6.08
CA THR A 387 4.59 -2.49 -7.29
C THR A 387 3.16 -2.15 -7.70
N PHE A 388 2.90 -0.86 -7.92
CA PHE A 388 1.63 -0.31 -8.39
C PHE A 388 1.90 0.40 -9.72
N ASP A 389 1.61 -0.27 -10.83
CA ASP A 389 1.69 0.28 -12.19
C ASP A 389 0.39 0.98 -12.63
N GLY A 390 -0.69 0.85 -11.85
CA GLY A 390 -1.91 1.64 -11.97
C GLY A 390 -2.12 2.56 -10.76
N ASP A 391 -3.09 3.48 -10.88
CA ASP A 391 -3.42 4.42 -9.80
C ASP A 391 -3.80 3.68 -8.52
N VAL A 392 -3.34 4.19 -7.37
CA VAL A 392 -3.70 3.66 -6.06
C VAL A 392 -4.28 4.73 -5.15
N THR A 393 -5.39 4.38 -4.50
CA THR A 393 -6.10 5.28 -3.60
C THR A 393 -6.25 4.66 -2.22
N PHE A 394 -5.77 5.34 -1.19
CA PHE A 394 -5.96 5.05 0.24
C PHE A 394 -6.72 6.21 0.91
N GLU A 395 -7.64 6.83 0.18
CA GLU A 395 -8.37 8.01 0.66
C GLU A 395 -9.23 7.68 1.87
N HIS A 396 -9.07 8.46 2.92
CA HIS A 396 -9.76 8.24 4.20
C HIS A 396 -9.53 6.84 4.79
N ALA A 397 -8.45 6.15 4.41
CA ALA A 397 -8.06 4.88 5.00
C ALA A 397 -7.48 5.07 6.41
N ALA A 398 -7.71 4.10 7.30
CA ALA A 398 -7.20 4.10 8.67
C ALA A 398 -6.23 2.94 8.89
N PHE A 399 -5.04 3.24 9.39
CA PHE A 399 -4.00 2.26 9.74
C PHE A 399 -3.76 2.30 11.26
N ASP A 400 -4.24 1.30 11.98
CA ASP A 400 -4.22 1.27 13.45
C ASP A 400 -2.84 0.92 14.01
N ARG A 401 -2.02 0.18 13.24
CA ARG A 401 -0.68 -0.29 13.63
C ARG A 401 0.39 0.09 12.61
N LEU A 402 1.45 -0.70 12.52
CA LEU A 402 2.61 -0.42 11.68
C LEU A 402 2.23 -0.58 10.21
N VAL A 403 2.60 0.40 9.37
CA VAL A 403 2.51 0.27 7.92
C VAL A 403 3.90 0.39 7.30
N ARG A 404 4.23 -0.51 6.36
CA ARG A 404 5.53 -0.55 5.67
C ARG A 404 5.36 -0.66 4.16
N PHE A 405 5.72 0.41 3.46
CA PHE A 405 5.89 0.49 2.01
C PHE A 405 7.37 0.55 1.61
N ASP A 406 8.25 -0.06 2.40
CA ASP A 406 9.70 -0.05 2.14
C ASP A 406 10.00 -0.60 0.74
N GLU A 407 10.75 0.16 -0.07
CA GLU A 407 11.11 -0.16 -1.46
C GLU A 407 9.91 -0.42 -2.39
N ALA A 408 8.70 0.02 -1.99
CA ALA A 408 7.53 -0.03 -2.85
C ALA A 408 7.65 0.97 -4.02
N ARG A 409 6.99 0.68 -5.14
CA ARG A 409 7.01 1.49 -6.35
C ARG A 409 5.59 1.86 -6.76
N PHE A 410 5.34 3.15 -6.81
CA PHE A 410 4.12 3.76 -7.32
C PHE A 410 4.47 4.44 -8.65
N ASN A 411 4.22 3.75 -9.75
CA ASN A 411 4.59 4.23 -11.09
C ASN A 411 3.55 5.21 -11.66
N GLU A 412 2.32 5.13 -11.16
CA GLU A 412 1.23 6.09 -11.43
C GLU A 412 0.86 6.88 -10.17
N ASP A 413 -0.33 7.50 -10.15
CA ASP A 413 -0.76 8.39 -9.08
C ASP A 413 -1.08 7.60 -7.79
N ALA A 414 -0.59 8.10 -6.64
CA ALA A 414 -0.83 7.54 -5.31
C ALA A 414 -1.47 8.57 -4.38
N SER A 415 -2.72 8.34 -3.97
CA SER A 415 -3.44 9.21 -3.03
C SER A 415 -3.56 8.57 -1.66
N PHE A 416 -3.04 9.25 -0.63
CA PHE A 416 -3.23 8.98 0.80
C PHE A 416 -4.07 10.09 1.44
N ARG A 417 -4.91 10.78 0.66
CA ARG A 417 -5.59 11.97 1.13
C ARG A 417 -6.56 11.64 2.27
N GLY A 418 -6.45 12.38 3.36
CA GLY A 418 -7.27 12.16 4.56
C GLY A 418 -7.00 10.82 5.26
N ALA A 419 -5.93 10.10 4.91
CA ALA A 419 -5.56 8.85 5.58
C ALA A 419 -5.06 9.12 7.00
N THR A 420 -5.36 8.21 7.92
CA THR A 420 -4.95 8.29 9.32
C THR A 420 -4.00 7.15 9.66
N PHE A 421 -2.82 7.49 10.16
CA PHE A 421 -1.80 6.54 10.60
C PHE A 421 -1.64 6.63 12.12
N HIS A 422 -2.22 5.66 12.84
CA HIS A 422 -2.13 5.59 14.30
C HIS A 422 -0.82 4.97 14.78
N GLY A 423 -0.27 4.01 14.02
CA GLY A 423 1.07 3.44 14.26
C GLY A 423 2.14 4.06 13.36
N MET A 424 3.36 3.52 13.46
CA MET A 424 4.50 3.95 12.66
C MET A 424 4.24 3.76 11.16
N ALA A 425 4.57 4.76 10.36
CA ALA A 425 4.45 4.69 8.90
C ALA A 425 5.83 4.75 8.24
N ALA A 426 6.21 3.71 7.50
CA ALA A 426 7.50 3.60 6.84
C ALA A 426 7.36 3.51 5.32
N PHE A 427 8.03 4.43 4.63
CA PHE A 427 8.12 4.56 3.18
C PHE A 427 9.61 4.65 2.77
N ARG A 428 10.45 3.76 3.29
CA ARG A 428 11.90 3.85 3.06
C ARG A 428 12.26 3.37 1.68
N GLY A 429 13.01 4.17 0.91
CA GLY A 429 13.38 3.82 -0.47
C GLY A 429 12.18 3.72 -1.42
N THR A 430 10.99 4.14 -1.00
CA THR A 430 9.79 4.13 -1.84
C THR A 430 9.95 5.08 -3.02
N VAL A 431 9.47 4.69 -4.19
CA VAL A 431 9.51 5.52 -5.40
C VAL A 431 8.09 5.90 -5.82
N PHE A 432 7.86 7.19 -6.03
CA PHE A 432 6.63 7.79 -6.54
C PHE A 432 6.94 8.49 -7.87
N GLU A 433 6.76 7.80 -9.00
CA GLU A 433 7.09 8.30 -10.35
C GLU A 433 5.96 9.17 -10.93
N GLY A 434 4.72 8.67 -10.95
CA GLY A 434 3.48 9.33 -11.41
C GLY A 434 3.53 9.88 -12.84
N GLU A 435 3.60 9.00 -13.83
CA GLU A 435 3.82 9.43 -15.22
C GLU A 435 2.56 9.64 -16.10
N ALA A 436 1.35 9.18 -15.76
CA ALA A 436 0.28 9.10 -16.78
C ALA A 436 -0.98 9.97 -16.68
N ARG A 437 -1.33 10.66 -15.58
CA ARG A 437 -2.71 11.23 -15.47
C ARG A 437 -2.94 12.71 -15.21
N HIS A 438 -1.91 13.55 -15.25
CA HIS A 438 -2.10 15.02 -15.24
C HIS A 438 -2.82 15.57 -13.99
N LEU A 439 -2.81 14.86 -12.85
CA LEU A 439 -2.98 15.55 -11.57
C LEU A 439 -1.79 16.50 -11.38
N GLU A 440 -1.98 17.58 -10.62
CA GLU A 440 -0.86 18.51 -10.32
C GLU A 440 0.22 17.83 -9.44
N GLU A 441 -0.13 16.72 -8.76
CA GLU A 441 0.65 16.05 -7.72
C GLU A 441 0.52 14.52 -7.85
N ASN A 442 1.65 13.81 -7.94
CA ASN A 442 1.73 12.36 -8.21
C ASN A 442 1.58 11.51 -6.94
N ALA A 443 2.06 12.04 -5.81
CA ALA A 443 1.84 11.50 -4.49
C ALA A 443 1.14 12.55 -3.62
N SER A 444 -0.09 12.28 -3.18
CA SER A 444 -0.83 13.19 -2.31
C SER A 444 -0.97 12.60 -0.91
N PHE A 445 -0.45 13.32 0.09
CA PHE A 445 -0.66 13.07 1.52
C PHE A 445 -1.49 14.20 2.14
N ASP A 446 -2.29 14.87 1.33
CA ASP A 446 -3.11 15.99 1.75
C ASP A 446 -4.09 15.57 2.84
N GLU A 447 -4.27 16.39 3.87
CA GLU A 447 -5.18 16.11 5.00
C GLU A 447 -4.84 14.83 5.79
N ALA A 448 -3.70 14.18 5.54
CA ALA A 448 -3.29 12.99 6.28
C ALA A 448 -2.85 13.32 7.73
N ASP A 449 -3.12 12.42 8.67
CA ASP A 449 -2.74 12.54 10.09
C ASP A 449 -1.84 11.38 10.53
N PHE A 450 -0.60 11.70 10.88
CA PHE A 450 0.38 10.75 11.41
C PHE A 450 0.52 10.94 12.92
N HIS A 451 -0.04 10.02 13.70
CA HIS A 451 -0.02 10.07 15.17
C HIS A 451 1.29 9.54 15.79
N ASP A 452 2.02 8.69 15.07
CA ASP A 452 3.34 8.17 15.44
C ASP A 452 4.40 8.69 14.44
N SER A 453 5.63 8.21 14.57
CA SER A 453 6.74 8.46 13.67
C SER A 453 6.45 8.05 12.22
N ALA A 454 6.78 8.97 11.30
CA ALA A 454 6.71 8.75 9.86
C ALA A 454 8.12 8.85 9.26
N THR A 455 8.51 7.87 8.44
CA THR A 455 9.82 7.85 7.78
C THR A 455 9.67 7.65 6.29
N PHE A 456 10.24 8.58 5.54
CA PHE A 456 10.40 8.63 4.09
C PHE A 456 11.90 8.62 3.74
N GLU A 457 12.72 7.93 4.54
CA GLU A 457 14.18 7.90 4.35
C GLU A 457 14.51 7.31 2.97
N ALA A 458 15.31 8.03 2.18
CA ALA A 458 15.66 7.68 0.81
C ALA A 458 14.46 7.52 -0.16
N ALA A 459 13.27 8.03 0.20
CA ALA A 459 12.13 8.05 -0.70
C ALA A 459 12.36 8.99 -1.89
N ASN A 460 11.79 8.65 -3.04
CA ASN A 460 11.96 9.38 -4.27
C ASN A 460 10.58 9.84 -4.79
N PHE A 461 10.41 11.14 -4.99
CA PHE A 461 9.18 11.75 -5.44
C PHE A 461 9.44 12.57 -6.71
N THR A 462 8.64 12.36 -7.76
CA THR A 462 8.56 13.31 -8.87
C THR A 462 7.82 14.57 -8.41
N ASN A 463 6.55 14.42 -8.01
CA ASN A 463 5.71 15.47 -7.43
C ASN A 463 5.05 14.97 -6.15
N VAL A 464 5.07 15.76 -5.08
CA VAL A 464 4.42 15.39 -3.82
C VAL A 464 3.75 16.56 -3.13
N SER A 465 2.65 16.28 -2.44
CA SER A 465 1.97 17.26 -1.59
C SER A 465 1.65 16.73 -0.19
N PHE A 466 1.89 17.60 0.78
CA PHE A 466 1.57 17.47 2.18
C PHE A 466 0.79 18.72 2.63
N ARG A 467 -0.36 19.00 2.00
CA ARG A 467 -1.22 20.13 2.39
C ARG A 467 -2.15 19.73 3.51
N GLU A 468 -2.20 20.56 4.53
CA GLU A 468 -3.06 20.31 5.69
C GLU A 468 -2.75 18.98 6.40
N THR A 469 -1.55 18.42 6.16
CA THR A 469 -1.04 17.22 6.81
C THR A 469 -0.56 17.52 8.23
N THR A 470 -0.76 16.58 9.14
CA THR A 470 -0.29 16.66 10.53
C THR A 470 0.69 15.54 10.85
N PHE A 471 1.77 15.88 11.54
CA PHE A 471 2.72 14.90 12.10
C PHE A 471 2.84 15.16 13.60
N GLN A 472 2.47 14.17 14.43
CA GLN A 472 2.46 14.32 15.89
C GLN A 472 3.78 13.90 16.55
N GLU A 473 4.69 13.25 15.80
CA GLU A 473 6.04 12.94 16.27
C GLU A 473 7.11 13.34 15.22
N ARG A 474 8.22 12.61 15.17
CA ARG A 474 9.32 12.87 14.24
C ARG A 474 8.91 12.46 12.83
N CYS A 475 9.14 13.37 11.87
CA CYS A 475 9.03 13.11 10.46
C CYS A 475 10.43 13.08 9.83
N ASP A 476 10.79 11.96 9.20
CA ASP A 476 12.15 11.68 8.71
C ASP A 476 12.18 11.57 7.19
N PHE A 477 12.69 12.59 6.50
CA PHE A 477 12.93 12.64 5.06
C PHE A 477 14.42 12.57 4.72
N ARG A 478 15.25 11.94 5.58
CA ARG A 478 16.69 11.84 5.32
C ARG A 478 16.96 11.18 3.99
N GLN A 479 17.86 11.74 3.18
CA GLN A 479 18.21 11.22 1.85
C GLN A 479 17.05 11.18 0.83
N ALA A 480 15.89 11.75 1.13
CA ALA A 480 14.78 11.80 0.19
C ALA A 480 15.10 12.72 -1.00
N ALA A 481 14.55 12.41 -2.17
CA ALA A 481 14.70 13.20 -3.39
C ALA A 481 13.34 13.67 -3.90
N PHE A 482 13.22 14.96 -4.22
CA PHE A 482 12.04 15.59 -4.79
C PHE A 482 12.46 16.28 -6.10
N HIS A 483 12.09 15.72 -7.25
CA HIS A 483 12.65 16.11 -8.57
C HIS A 483 11.95 17.27 -9.26
N GLU A 484 10.63 17.42 -9.13
CA GLU A 484 9.92 18.54 -9.76
C GLU A 484 9.33 19.50 -8.73
N THR A 485 8.31 19.06 -7.99
CA THR A 485 7.62 19.93 -7.03
C THR A 485 7.32 19.21 -5.72
N ALA A 486 7.69 19.83 -4.60
CA ALA A 486 7.30 19.41 -3.27
C ALA A 486 6.51 20.51 -2.56
N THR A 487 5.27 20.22 -2.19
CA THR A 487 4.42 21.14 -1.42
C THR A 487 4.34 20.69 0.03
N PHE A 488 4.83 21.51 0.95
CA PHE A 488 4.67 21.30 2.39
C PHE A 488 3.84 22.43 2.98
N ARG A 489 2.63 22.11 3.44
CA ARG A 489 1.79 23.03 4.20
C ARG A 489 1.24 22.28 5.41
N LEU A 490 2.13 22.05 6.37
CA LEU A 490 1.85 21.25 7.55
C LEU A 490 1.05 22.05 8.58
N LEU A 491 0.13 21.39 9.27
CA LEU A 491 -0.58 21.93 10.42
C LEU A 491 0.12 21.50 11.71
N GLY A 492 0.17 22.39 12.69
CA GLY A 492 0.65 22.04 14.03
C GLY A 492 -0.31 21.07 14.70
N GLY A 493 0.21 19.92 15.16
CA GLY A 493 -0.57 18.93 15.91
C GLY A 493 -0.64 19.23 17.41
N ASP A 494 -1.15 18.27 18.18
CA ASP A 494 -1.17 18.32 19.66
C ASP A 494 0.22 18.23 20.29
N ARG A 495 1.21 17.81 19.51
CA ARG A 495 2.60 17.58 19.91
C ARG A 495 3.54 18.36 19.00
N ASP A 496 4.74 18.61 19.53
CA ASP A 496 5.81 19.24 18.78
C ASP A 496 6.26 18.36 17.61
N THR A 497 6.34 18.95 16.42
CA THR A 497 6.75 18.29 15.18
C THR A 497 8.18 18.68 14.81
N TYR A 498 8.96 17.78 14.21
CA TYR A 498 10.27 18.09 13.64
C TYR A 498 10.45 17.36 12.31
N VAL A 499 10.84 18.11 11.26
CA VAL A 499 11.04 17.60 9.90
C VAL A 499 12.54 17.52 9.61
N ASP A 500 13.05 16.29 9.47
CA ASP A 500 14.46 16.02 9.18
C ASP A 500 14.69 15.82 7.68
N LEU A 501 15.30 16.79 7.00
CA LEU A 501 15.65 16.74 5.57
C LEU A 501 17.16 16.57 5.39
N THR A 502 17.85 15.93 6.34
CA THR A 502 19.31 15.74 6.25
C THR A 502 19.67 14.92 5.00
N ASP A 503 20.63 15.40 4.21
CA ASP A 503 21.05 14.79 2.93
C ASP A 503 19.94 14.68 1.87
N ALA A 504 18.80 15.37 2.02
CA ALA A 504 17.73 15.37 1.03
C ALA A 504 18.03 16.28 -0.17
N THR A 505 17.40 16.03 -1.31
CA THR A 505 17.46 16.90 -2.50
C THR A 505 16.06 17.40 -2.82
N ILE A 506 15.86 18.72 -2.85
CA ILE A 506 14.59 19.37 -3.18
C ILE A 506 14.84 20.28 -4.38
N ASP A 507 14.42 19.88 -5.58
CA ASP A 507 14.67 20.64 -6.81
C ASP A 507 13.74 21.86 -6.94
N GLY A 508 12.51 21.77 -6.44
CA GLY A 508 11.56 22.88 -6.46
C GLY A 508 10.31 22.63 -5.61
N GLY A 509 9.53 23.70 -5.38
CA GLY A 509 8.25 23.63 -4.68
C GLY A 509 8.01 24.73 -3.65
N THR A 510 7.17 24.47 -2.66
CA THR A 510 6.78 25.47 -1.65
C THR A 510 6.71 24.86 -0.26
N ILE A 511 7.35 25.49 0.73
CA ILE A 511 7.17 25.19 2.15
C ILE A 511 6.48 26.38 2.81
N SER A 512 5.25 26.15 3.29
CA SER A 512 4.41 27.14 3.93
C SER A 512 4.29 26.87 5.43
N GLN A 513 4.65 27.86 6.25
CA GLN A 513 4.34 27.85 7.68
C GLN A 513 2.93 28.42 7.91
N VAL A 514 2.03 27.59 8.44
CA VAL A 514 0.69 28.03 8.83
C VAL A 514 0.75 28.72 10.20
N GLY A 515 -0.05 29.77 10.41
CA GLY A 515 -0.03 30.53 11.67
C GLY A 515 -0.31 29.65 12.90
N GLY A 516 0.60 29.66 13.89
CA GLY A 516 0.54 28.76 15.04
C GLY A 516 1.91 28.52 15.67
N SER A 517 2.15 27.29 16.17
CA SER A 517 3.48 26.82 16.55
C SER A 517 4.29 26.51 15.30
N ALA A 518 5.41 27.20 15.11
CA ALA A 518 6.25 27.01 13.93
C ALA A 518 6.89 25.62 13.93
N ILE A 519 6.85 24.95 12.77
CA ILE A 519 7.39 23.60 12.61
C ILE A 519 8.84 23.70 12.14
N PRO A 520 9.83 23.14 12.85
CA PRO A 520 11.21 23.23 12.43
C PRO A 520 11.59 22.24 11.33
N TYR A 521 12.40 22.70 10.38
CA TYR A 521 12.94 21.97 9.24
C TYR A 521 14.49 21.97 9.30
N ASP A 522 15.12 20.80 9.27
CA ASP A 522 16.58 20.67 9.22
C ASP A 522 17.06 20.24 7.84
N LEU A 523 17.71 21.17 7.12
CA LEU A 523 18.25 21.00 5.76
C LEU A 523 19.77 20.72 5.80
N THR A 524 20.25 20.02 6.83
CA THR A 524 21.68 19.70 6.97
C THR A 524 22.17 18.84 5.80
N ARG A 525 23.20 19.30 5.06
CA ARG A 525 23.75 18.65 3.86
C ARG A 525 22.73 18.39 2.74
N ALA A 526 21.58 19.07 2.79
CA ALA A 526 20.58 18.97 1.74
C ALA A 526 21.03 19.74 0.48
N THR A 527 20.44 19.42 -0.67
CA THR A 527 20.49 20.24 -1.88
C THR A 527 19.14 20.93 -2.06
N VAL A 528 19.13 22.24 -2.22
CA VAL A 528 17.90 23.05 -2.34
C VAL A 528 17.94 23.87 -3.62
N GLY A 529 16.96 23.63 -4.49
CA GLY A 529 16.75 24.26 -5.78
C GLY A 529 15.85 25.51 -5.72
N ASP A 530 14.86 25.59 -6.62
CA ASP A 530 13.86 26.68 -6.71
C ASP A 530 12.73 26.47 -5.67
N LEU A 531 13.09 26.56 -4.39
CA LEU A 531 12.19 26.37 -3.26
C LEU A 531 11.66 27.70 -2.72
N GLN A 532 10.34 27.86 -2.67
CA GLN A 532 9.69 29.03 -2.09
C GLN A 532 9.32 28.78 -0.62
N LEU A 533 9.66 29.72 0.25
CA LEU A 533 9.29 29.66 1.68
C LEU A 533 8.24 30.73 1.97
N GLU A 534 7.08 30.33 2.52
CA GLU A 534 5.95 31.21 2.81
C GLU A 534 5.52 31.13 4.28
N GLY A 535 4.88 32.17 4.81
CA GLY A 535 4.38 32.18 6.19
C GLY A 535 3.09 32.99 6.37
N GLU A 536 2.03 32.37 6.90
CA GLU A 536 0.74 33.03 7.12
C GLU A 536 0.67 33.77 8.47
N GLY A 537 0.38 35.08 8.42
CA GLY A 537 -0.01 35.87 9.60
C GLY A 537 1.13 36.32 10.53
N ASN A 538 2.33 35.76 10.41
CA ASN A 538 3.51 36.26 11.10
C ASN A 538 4.80 36.06 10.28
N GLU A 539 4.87 36.76 9.13
CA GLU A 539 6.06 36.86 8.24
C GLU A 539 7.38 37.21 8.96
N HIS A 540 7.33 37.53 10.25
CA HIS A 540 8.44 38.01 11.05
C HIS A 540 9.45 36.91 11.44
N GLU A 541 9.07 35.63 11.55
CA GLU A 541 9.90 34.54 12.14
C GLU A 541 10.07 33.32 11.21
N LEU A 542 9.81 33.47 9.90
CA LEU A 542 9.77 32.34 8.96
C LEU A 542 11.05 31.50 8.94
N LEU A 543 12.23 32.10 8.64
CA LEU A 543 13.46 31.30 8.61
C LEU A 543 13.98 30.93 10.02
N ASP A 544 13.36 31.39 11.11
CA ASP A 544 13.72 30.92 12.46
C ASP A 544 13.29 29.45 12.63
N SER A 545 12.52 28.91 11.68
CA SER A 545 12.08 27.52 11.63
C SER A 545 12.94 26.66 10.70
N PHE A 546 13.94 27.23 10.02
CA PHE A 546 14.73 26.52 9.02
C PHE A 546 16.21 26.54 9.39
N ARG A 547 16.83 25.36 9.38
CA ARG A 547 18.28 25.20 9.59
C ARG A 547 18.96 24.81 8.30
N PHE A 548 19.76 25.71 7.77
CA PHE A 548 20.66 25.43 6.65
C PHE A 548 22.07 25.17 7.18
N CYS A 549 22.58 23.94 7.03
CA CYS A 549 23.91 23.57 7.52
C CYS A 549 24.62 22.71 6.49
N LEU A 550 25.71 23.22 5.90
CA LEU A 550 26.39 22.61 4.74
C LEU A 550 25.47 22.36 3.53
N THR A 551 24.30 22.99 3.49
CA THR A 551 23.33 22.91 2.40
C THR A 551 23.95 23.43 1.11
N ASP A 552 23.78 22.68 0.03
CA ASP A 552 24.08 23.09 -1.33
C ASP A 552 22.86 23.82 -1.90
N PHE A 553 23.04 25.07 -2.31
CA PHE A 553 21.99 25.90 -2.86
C PHE A 553 22.16 25.95 -4.39
N ASP A 554 21.24 25.35 -5.13
CA ASP A 554 21.23 25.35 -6.59
C ASP A 554 20.19 26.37 -7.08
N HIS A 555 20.62 27.60 -7.35
CA HIS A 555 19.74 28.70 -7.78
C HIS A 555 18.66 29.14 -6.77
N PHE A 556 18.73 28.72 -5.50
CA PHE A 556 17.86 29.24 -4.44
C PHE A 556 17.93 30.77 -4.32
N ASP A 557 16.76 31.43 -4.38
CA ASP A 557 16.65 32.90 -4.35
C ASP A 557 16.40 33.45 -2.93
N PHE A 558 17.43 34.05 -2.33
CA PHE A 558 17.33 34.71 -1.03
C PHE A 558 16.60 36.06 -1.07
N SER A 559 16.33 36.64 -2.25
CA SER A 559 15.81 38.01 -2.40
C SER A 559 14.42 38.18 -1.79
N ASN A 560 13.59 37.14 -1.87
CA ASN A 560 12.26 37.10 -1.27
C ASN A 560 12.30 37.08 0.28
N HIS A 561 13.48 36.86 0.87
CA HIS A 561 13.65 36.70 2.31
C HIS A 561 14.55 37.77 2.96
N HIS A 562 14.92 38.83 2.24
CA HIS A 562 15.78 39.92 2.76
C HIS A 562 15.25 40.57 4.03
N ALA A 563 13.96 40.90 4.06
CA ALA A 563 13.34 41.57 5.19
C ALA A 563 13.51 40.76 6.49
N TYR A 564 13.42 39.44 6.38
CA TYR A 564 13.67 38.53 7.49
C TYR A 564 15.17 38.43 7.81
N LEU A 565 16.02 38.21 6.80
CA LEU A 565 17.46 38.02 6.99
C LEU A 565 18.10 39.24 7.66
N GLU A 566 17.67 40.45 7.32
CA GLU A 566 18.13 41.67 8.00
C GLU A 566 17.77 41.71 9.49
N ARG A 567 16.62 41.13 9.88
CA ARG A 567 16.16 41.08 11.28
C ARG A 567 16.99 40.11 12.11
N ASN A 568 17.24 38.90 11.62
CA ASN A 568 17.98 37.86 12.36
C ASN A 568 19.51 37.93 12.14
N ASP A 569 20.03 39.12 11.81
CA ASP A 569 21.45 39.35 11.53
C ASP A 569 22.01 38.34 10.52
N TRP A 570 21.24 37.94 9.50
CA TRP A 570 21.64 36.99 8.46
C TRP A 570 22.09 35.63 9.02
N THR A 571 21.41 35.14 10.05
CA THR A 571 21.63 33.82 10.65
C THR A 571 20.76 32.77 9.94
N ILE A 572 21.40 31.75 9.37
CA ILE A 572 20.72 30.67 8.61
C ILE A 572 21.07 29.25 9.11
N HIS A 573 22.09 29.13 9.97
CA HIS A 573 22.62 27.84 10.44
C HIS A 573 22.06 27.38 11.79
N ASP A 574 21.08 28.12 12.29
CA ASP A 574 20.44 27.92 13.59
C ASP A 574 18.94 28.19 13.45
N PHE A 575 18.14 27.60 14.32
CA PHE A 575 16.69 27.70 14.30
C PHE A 575 16.12 27.55 15.71
N THR A 576 14.87 27.95 15.90
CA THR A 576 14.12 27.76 17.13
C THR A 576 13.59 26.33 17.18
N GLY A 577 14.34 25.45 17.83
CA GLY A 577 13.91 24.08 18.09
C GLY A 577 12.78 23.99 19.12
N ASN A 578 12.13 22.83 19.12
CA ASN A 578 11.06 22.46 20.04
C ASN A 578 11.41 21.14 20.77
N GLU A 579 10.50 20.57 21.56
CA GLU A 579 10.80 19.35 22.34
C GLU A 579 11.03 18.12 21.47
N ALA A 580 10.54 18.11 20.22
CA ALA A 580 10.78 17.03 19.25
C ALA A 580 12.16 17.10 18.58
N THR A 581 12.89 18.21 18.73
CA THR A 581 14.21 18.39 18.11
C THR A 581 15.26 17.50 18.78
N GLY A 582 15.87 16.61 17.99
CA GLY A 582 16.88 15.64 18.46
C GLY A 582 18.32 16.13 18.43
N GLN A 583 19.28 15.18 18.39
CA GLN A 583 20.68 15.49 18.12
C GLN A 583 20.89 15.72 16.63
N PHE A 584 21.57 16.81 16.28
CA PHE A 584 21.91 17.14 14.91
C PHE A 584 22.90 16.15 14.30
N ALA A 585 22.72 15.83 13.01
CA ALA A 585 23.63 14.96 12.25
C ALA A 585 25.06 15.50 12.18
N VAL A 586 25.22 16.82 12.31
CA VAL A 586 26.49 17.53 12.20
C VAL A 586 26.66 18.47 13.41
N GLU A 587 27.78 18.35 14.12
CA GLU A 587 28.14 19.23 15.24
C GLU A 587 28.48 20.64 14.73
N MET A 588 27.91 21.67 15.35
CA MET A 588 28.05 23.05 14.89
C MET A 588 29.41 23.67 15.27
N THR A 589 30.46 23.32 14.53
CA THR A 589 31.80 23.94 14.68
C THR A 589 31.92 25.22 13.85
N ASN A 590 32.87 26.10 14.21
CA ASN A 590 33.12 27.33 13.43
C ASN A 590 33.52 27.05 11.96
N GLU A 591 34.07 25.87 11.68
CA GLU A 591 34.41 25.45 10.32
C GLU A 591 33.17 25.13 9.49
N ILE A 592 32.22 24.41 10.09
CA ILE A 592 30.96 24.04 9.45
C ILE A 592 30.10 25.28 9.19
N VAL A 593 30.04 26.20 10.17
CA VAL A 593 29.33 27.47 9.99
C VAL A 593 29.96 28.30 8.88
N GLU A 594 31.29 28.40 8.83
CA GLU A 594 31.98 29.13 7.77
C GLU A 594 31.66 28.57 6.38
N GLU A 595 31.77 27.25 6.22
CA GLU A 595 31.51 26.60 4.93
C GLU A 595 30.04 26.76 4.50
N THR A 596 29.10 26.71 5.45
CA THR A 596 27.68 27.00 5.20
C THR A 596 27.48 28.39 4.60
N TYR A 597 28.11 29.41 5.19
CA TYR A 597 28.02 30.78 4.65
C TYR A 597 28.75 30.97 3.34
N ARG A 598 29.83 30.22 3.10
CA ARG A 598 30.54 30.23 1.81
C ARG A 598 29.61 29.70 0.70
N LYS A 599 28.91 28.60 0.93
CA LYS A 599 27.93 28.03 -0.02
C LYS A 599 26.75 28.98 -0.27
N ALA A 600 26.17 29.56 0.79
CA ALA A 600 25.10 30.56 0.66
C ALA A 600 25.56 31.81 -0.10
N GLN A 601 26.79 32.27 0.12
CA GLN A 601 27.39 33.38 -0.62
C GLN A 601 27.51 33.05 -2.12
N ASP A 602 28.07 31.88 -2.46
CA ASP A 602 28.26 31.46 -3.86
C ASP A 602 26.92 31.41 -4.62
N SER A 603 25.85 30.93 -3.97
CA SER A 603 24.50 30.94 -4.56
C SER A 603 23.94 32.34 -4.75
N ALA A 604 24.03 33.20 -3.72
CA ALA A 604 23.61 34.60 -3.84
C ALA A 604 24.35 35.34 -4.97
N ASP A 605 25.64 35.08 -5.15
CA ASP A 605 26.44 35.60 -6.27
C ASP A 605 25.95 35.05 -7.63
N ALA A 606 25.56 33.77 -7.70
CA ALA A 606 25.08 33.12 -8.92
C ALA A 606 23.73 33.68 -9.39
N VAL A 607 22.81 33.96 -8.47
CA VAL A 607 21.48 34.55 -8.80
C VAL A 607 21.50 36.08 -8.89
N GLY A 608 22.63 36.72 -8.55
CA GLY A 608 22.81 38.18 -8.63
C GLY A 608 22.28 38.96 -7.43
N ASP A 609 21.98 38.28 -6.32
CA ASP A 609 21.53 38.87 -5.06
C ASP A 609 22.69 39.55 -4.32
N THR A 610 22.95 40.79 -4.72
CA THR A 610 24.07 41.58 -4.21
C THR A 610 23.96 41.93 -2.71
N PRO A 611 22.79 42.27 -2.14
CA PRO A 611 22.64 42.43 -0.69
C PRO A 611 22.98 41.15 0.10
N ALA A 612 22.42 40.00 -0.28
CA ALA A 612 22.66 38.75 0.45
C ALA A 612 24.11 38.29 0.36
N SER A 613 24.68 38.32 -0.84
CA SER A 613 26.10 37.98 -1.07
C SER A 613 27.04 38.77 -0.13
N ARG A 614 26.82 40.08 0.03
CA ARG A 614 27.68 40.93 0.89
C ARG A 614 27.58 40.59 2.37
N GLU A 615 26.39 40.23 2.87
CA GLU A 615 26.19 39.92 4.29
C GLU A 615 26.64 38.49 4.61
N PHE A 616 26.42 37.53 3.69
CA PHE A 616 27.00 36.20 3.79
C PHE A 616 28.54 36.22 3.67
N GLU A 617 29.13 37.04 2.80
CA GLU A 617 30.58 37.27 2.74
C GLU A 617 31.12 37.76 4.10
N PHE A 618 30.40 38.67 4.75
CA PHE A 618 30.77 39.15 6.08
C PHE A 618 30.74 38.03 7.13
N LYS A 619 29.70 37.19 7.13
CA LYS A 619 29.56 36.04 8.05
C LYS A 619 30.62 34.97 7.79
N HIS A 620 30.85 34.61 6.53
CA HIS A 620 31.93 33.73 6.08
C HIS A 620 33.28 34.19 6.65
N TYR A 621 33.69 35.44 6.42
CA TYR A 621 34.98 35.91 6.94
C TYR A 621 35.03 36.03 8.47
N TYR A 622 33.90 36.32 9.12
CA TYR A 622 33.79 36.36 10.58
C TYR A 622 34.05 34.97 11.20
N TYR A 623 33.42 33.93 10.67
CA TYR A 623 33.59 32.55 11.15
C TYR A 623 34.93 31.95 10.73
N ASN A 624 35.46 32.30 9.55
CA ASN A 624 36.83 31.96 9.16
C ASN A 624 37.86 32.47 10.18
N ARG A 625 37.65 33.66 10.74
CA ARG A 625 38.51 34.17 11.83
C ARG A 625 38.36 33.35 13.11
N LYS A 626 37.13 33.04 13.55
CA LYS A 626 36.89 32.22 14.74
C LYS A 626 37.50 30.83 14.59
N LYS A 627 37.29 30.17 13.45
CA LYS A 627 37.92 28.91 13.06
C LYS A 627 39.44 28.97 13.21
N ASN A 628 40.08 29.97 12.60
CA ASN A 628 41.53 30.08 12.68
C ASN A 628 42.05 30.41 14.08
N LEU A 629 41.28 31.15 14.90
CA LEU A 629 41.63 31.41 16.29
C LEU A 629 41.55 30.14 17.14
N ASP A 630 40.52 29.35 16.93
CA ASP A 630 40.30 28.07 17.59
C ASP A 630 41.46 27.09 17.30
N ILE A 631 41.84 26.96 16.02
CA ILE A 631 43.02 26.20 15.58
C ILE A 631 44.31 26.67 16.29
N ILE A 632 44.50 27.98 16.47
CA ILE A 632 45.68 28.52 17.16
C ILE A 632 45.71 28.13 18.65
N LEU A 633 44.54 28.14 19.30
CA LEU A 633 44.40 27.93 20.75
C LEU A 633 44.42 26.45 21.13
N ASN A 634 43.75 25.62 20.33
CA ASN A 634 43.41 24.25 20.73
C ASN A 634 44.23 23.18 19.99
N GLU A 635 44.91 23.53 18.89
CA GLU A 635 45.67 22.54 18.12
C GLU A 635 47.15 22.43 18.53
N TYR A 636 47.47 21.29 19.18
CA TYR A 636 48.79 20.99 19.73
C TYR A 636 49.83 20.57 18.68
N SER A 637 49.40 20.11 17.50
CA SER A 637 50.26 19.62 16.41
C SER A 637 50.89 20.74 15.56
N LEU A 638 50.43 21.98 15.72
CA LEU A 638 50.79 23.10 14.87
C LEU A 638 52.19 23.67 15.16
N ASN A 639 53.06 23.68 14.15
CA ASN A 639 54.41 24.23 14.25
C ASN A 639 54.42 25.77 14.37
N ALA A 640 55.54 26.33 14.86
CA ALA A 640 55.67 27.77 15.13
C ALA A 640 55.41 28.66 13.89
N TRP A 641 55.80 28.19 12.70
CA TRP A 641 55.56 28.90 11.44
C TRP A 641 54.08 28.91 11.04
N GLY A 642 53.40 27.77 11.17
CA GLY A 642 51.97 27.63 10.92
C GLY A 642 51.14 28.50 11.85
N ARG A 643 51.49 28.54 13.14
CA ARG A 643 50.88 29.47 14.11
C ARG A 643 51.09 30.93 13.72
N GLY A 644 52.31 31.30 13.28
CA GLY A 644 52.60 32.64 12.78
C GLY A 644 51.76 33.04 11.57
N LYS A 645 51.61 32.15 10.58
CA LYS A 645 50.78 32.38 9.39
C LYS A 645 49.30 32.55 9.72
N LYS A 646 48.75 31.68 10.58
CA LYS A 646 47.36 31.75 11.02
C LYS A 646 47.09 33.01 11.86
N ALA A 647 48.00 33.37 12.76
CA ALA A 647 47.90 34.62 13.54
C ALA A 647 47.91 35.87 12.65
N ALA A 648 48.77 35.89 11.61
CA ALA A 648 48.77 36.97 10.63
C ALA A 648 47.46 37.05 9.83
N SER A 649 46.89 35.90 9.45
CA SER A 649 45.58 35.83 8.78
C SER A 649 44.44 36.32 9.68
N VAL A 650 44.39 35.91 10.94
CA VAL A 650 43.43 36.38 11.94
C VAL A 650 43.55 37.90 12.15
N GLY A 651 44.77 38.41 12.30
CA GLY A 651 45.03 39.83 12.48
C GLY A 651 44.65 40.67 11.26
N LEU A 652 44.99 40.21 10.05
CA LEU A 652 44.63 40.89 8.80
C LEU A 652 43.10 40.88 8.59
N ASN A 653 42.45 39.74 8.83
CA ASN A 653 41.01 39.62 8.71
C ASN A 653 40.29 40.54 9.72
N LEU A 654 40.74 40.61 10.97
CA LEU A 654 40.23 41.55 11.97
C LEU A 654 40.42 43.02 11.53
N PHE A 655 41.60 43.36 11.01
CA PHE A 655 41.88 44.69 10.47
C PHE A 655 40.91 45.04 9.34
N MET A 656 40.67 44.13 8.39
CA MET A 656 39.70 44.32 7.30
C MET A 656 38.26 44.48 7.82
N GLN A 657 37.85 43.71 8.83
CA GLN A 657 36.51 43.80 9.41
C GLN A 657 36.25 45.18 10.05
N VAL A 658 37.20 45.64 10.86
CA VAL A 658 37.09 46.89 11.63
C VAL A 658 37.19 48.10 10.72
N THR A 659 38.14 48.09 9.79
CA THR A 659 38.48 49.28 8.98
C THR A 659 37.53 49.50 7.81
N CYS A 660 37.27 48.46 7.01
CA CYS A 660 36.49 48.58 5.78
C CYS A 660 35.26 47.66 5.72
N GLY A 661 35.05 46.80 6.73
CA GLY A 661 33.99 45.78 6.69
C GLY A 661 34.13 44.88 5.46
N TYR A 662 35.37 44.43 5.20
CA TYR A 662 35.76 43.67 4.01
C TYR A 662 35.53 44.40 2.67
N GLY A 663 35.49 45.74 2.70
CA GLY A 663 35.30 46.58 1.52
C GLY A 663 33.85 46.93 1.21
N ASN A 664 32.90 46.41 1.99
CA ASN A 664 31.46 46.57 1.78
C ASN A 664 30.81 47.68 2.64
N ARG A 665 31.51 48.23 3.65
CA ARG A 665 30.94 49.21 4.59
C ARG A 665 31.55 50.61 4.43
N LEU A 666 31.03 51.39 3.46
CA LEU A 666 31.49 52.75 3.16
C LEU A 666 31.63 53.69 4.38
N PRO A 667 30.69 53.73 5.36
CA PRO A 667 30.83 54.60 6.53
C PRO A 667 32.06 54.27 7.39
N ARG A 668 32.45 53.00 7.49
CA ARG A 668 33.66 52.59 8.23
C ARG A 668 34.91 53.05 7.51
N ILE A 669 34.96 52.87 6.19
CA ILE A 669 36.09 53.33 5.37
C ILE A 669 36.25 54.85 5.51
N ALA A 670 35.16 55.61 5.38
CA ALA A 670 35.19 57.06 5.56
C ALA A 670 35.64 57.46 6.97
N ALA A 671 35.10 56.81 8.02
CA ALA A 671 35.52 57.07 9.39
C ALA A 671 37.02 56.82 9.59
N PHE A 672 37.57 55.71 9.08
CA PHE A 672 39.00 55.45 9.16
C PHE A 672 39.82 56.45 8.33
N THR A 673 39.39 56.81 7.12
CA THR A 673 40.08 57.82 6.31
C THR A 673 40.19 59.17 7.03
N PHE A 674 39.13 59.59 7.74
CA PHE A 674 39.09 60.93 8.35
C PHE A 674 39.47 60.97 9.84
N LEU A 675 39.29 59.90 10.61
CA LEU A 675 39.53 59.87 12.06
C LEU A 675 40.86 59.19 12.44
N LEU A 676 41.38 58.28 11.61
CA LEU A 676 42.67 57.61 11.89
C LEU A 676 43.82 58.60 12.13
N PRO A 677 43.95 59.74 11.40
CA PRO A 677 45.02 60.70 11.67
C PRO A 677 44.96 61.28 13.08
N ALA A 678 43.76 61.49 13.65
CA ALA A 678 43.64 61.98 15.02
C ALA A 678 44.25 61.00 16.04
N LEU A 679 44.12 59.68 15.82
CA LEU A 679 44.72 58.65 16.67
C LEU A 679 46.24 58.71 16.67
N PHE A 680 46.86 58.90 15.50
CA PHE A 680 48.30 59.12 15.40
C PHE A 680 48.74 60.41 16.12
N GLY A 681 47.93 61.47 16.02
CA GLY A 681 48.15 62.71 16.76
C GLY A 681 48.20 62.51 18.28
N LEU A 682 47.30 61.69 18.81
CA LEU A 682 47.30 61.31 20.23
C LEU A 682 48.55 60.51 20.62
N LEU A 683 49.02 59.60 19.76
CA LEU A 683 50.26 58.85 20.00
C LEU A 683 51.49 59.78 20.02
N TYR A 684 51.58 60.72 19.09
CA TYR A 684 52.65 61.72 19.08
C TYR A 684 52.63 62.59 20.34
N ALA A 685 51.43 62.99 20.77
CA ALA A 685 51.22 63.80 21.98
C ALA A 685 51.67 63.08 23.27
N PHE A 686 51.74 61.74 23.31
CA PHE A 686 52.24 60.99 24.46
C PHE A 686 53.77 61.15 24.66
N GLY A 687 54.52 61.47 23.61
CA GLY A 687 55.97 61.69 23.68
C GLY A 687 56.82 60.41 23.74
N GLY A 688 58.01 60.51 24.34
CA GLY A 688 58.98 59.41 24.42
C GLY A 688 59.48 58.95 23.04
N PRO A 689 59.34 57.66 22.65
CA PRO A 689 59.74 57.21 21.32
C PRO A 689 58.90 57.83 20.19
N PHE A 690 57.72 58.40 20.49
CA PHE A 690 56.82 59.06 19.55
C PHE A 690 56.93 60.59 19.55
N LEU A 691 57.94 61.16 20.22
CA LEU A 691 58.13 62.61 20.33
C LEU A 691 58.29 63.31 18.97
N THR A 692 57.58 64.41 18.79
CA THR A 692 57.72 65.34 17.66
C THR A 692 58.24 66.70 18.15
N GLN A 693 58.56 67.62 17.24
CA GLN A 693 58.89 69.00 17.57
C GLN A 693 57.74 69.78 18.24
N ALA A 694 56.50 69.25 18.21
CA ALA A 694 55.35 69.86 18.87
C ALA A 694 55.33 69.60 20.40
N GLY A 695 56.17 68.70 20.92
CA GLY A 695 56.27 68.38 22.35
C GLY A 695 55.36 67.24 22.81
N SER A 696 55.32 66.99 24.13
CA SER A 696 54.52 65.95 24.77
C SER A 696 53.54 66.56 25.78
N VAL A 697 52.32 66.02 25.86
CA VAL A 697 51.30 66.41 26.85
C VAL A 697 51.71 66.03 28.27
N LEU A 698 52.61 65.06 28.42
CA LEU A 698 53.19 64.66 29.71
C LEU A 698 54.28 65.63 30.19
N ASP A 699 54.87 66.41 29.28
CA ASP A 699 55.87 67.44 29.58
C ASP A 699 55.72 68.66 28.64
N PRO A 700 54.61 69.42 28.77
CA PRO A 700 54.30 70.50 27.85
C PRO A 700 55.23 71.72 28.04
N GLY A 701 55.85 71.85 29.22
CA GLY A 701 56.81 72.91 29.54
C GLY A 701 58.13 72.84 28.76
N ALA A 702 58.45 71.69 28.16
CA ALA A 702 59.65 71.51 27.33
C ALA A 702 59.62 72.32 26.01
N VAL A 703 58.44 72.77 25.58
CA VAL A 703 58.22 73.52 24.32
C VAL A 703 57.47 74.84 24.53
N ASP A 704 57.34 75.29 25.78
CA ASP A 704 56.66 76.55 26.18
C ASP A 704 55.21 76.66 25.63
N LYS A 705 54.47 75.55 25.70
CA LYS A 705 53.07 75.43 25.26
C LYS A 705 52.20 74.84 26.36
N THR A 706 50.89 75.07 26.29
CA THR A 706 49.91 74.36 27.11
C THR A 706 49.70 72.92 26.61
N ALA A 707 49.23 72.03 27.48
CA ALA A 707 48.89 70.65 27.10
C ALA A 707 47.90 70.57 25.92
N LEU A 708 46.94 71.50 25.83
CA LEU A 708 45.98 71.59 24.73
C LEU A 708 46.64 72.04 23.42
N GLU A 709 47.54 73.01 23.46
CA GLU A 709 48.29 73.46 22.27
C GLU A 709 49.22 72.36 21.75
N VAL A 710 49.92 71.65 22.65
CA VAL A 710 50.75 70.49 22.28
C VAL A 710 49.92 69.39 21.63
N LEU A 711 48.74 69.08 22.19
CA LEU A 711 47.83 68.10 21.61
C LEU A 711 47.34 68.54 20.23
N PHE A 712 46.92 69.80 20.10
CA PHE A 712 46.44 70.35 18.83
C PHE A 712 47.53 70.30 17.75
N ASP A 713 48.75 70.72 18.06
CA ASP A 713 49.86 70.74 17.11
C ASP A 713 50.28 69.32 16.68
N ASN A 714 50.23 68.35 17.59
CA ASN A 714 50.49 66.94 17.26
C ASN A 714 49.38 66.33 16.38
N VAL A 715 48.11 66.67 16.63
CA VAL A 715 46.99 66.27 15.77
C VAL A 715 47.10 66.96 14.41
N TYR A 716 47.38 68.25 14.37
CA TYR A 716 47.61 69.02 13.14
C TYR A 716 48.74 68.41 12.30
N TYR A 717 49.90 68.15 12.92
CA TYR A 717 51.04 67.47 12.30
C TYR A 717 50.64 66.11 11.70
N SER A 718 49.83 65.36 12.44
CA SER A 718 49.34 64.07 12.01
C SER A 718 48.43 64.15 10.77
N TYR A 719 47.52 65.13 10.71
CA TYR A 719 46.64 65.32 9.54
C TYR A 719 47.41 65.76 8.30
N ILE A 720 48.33 66.72 8.41
CA ILE A 720 49.12 67.19 7.25
C ILE A 720 50.11 66.12 6.75
N SER A 721 50.59 65.26 7.66
CA SER A 721 51.46 64.12 7.32
C SER A 721 50.66 63.02 6.65
N PHE A 722 49.46 62.69 7.17
CA PHE A 722 48.57 61.70 6.58
C PHE A 722 48.09 62.15 5.20
N SER A 723 47.64 63.39 5.03
CA SER A 723 47.19 63.91 3.74
C SER A 723 48.32 64.16 2.73
N THR A 724 49.58 63.85 3.08
CA THR A 724 50.78 64.05 2.25
C THR A 724 51.07 65.50 1.85
N VAL A 725 50.47 66.48 2.56
CA VAL A 725 50.64 67.92 2.27
C VAL A 725 51.96 68.46 2.83
N GLY A 726 52.31 68.07 4.06
CA GLY A 726 53.60 68.33 4.71
C GLY A 726 54.18 69.74 4.55
N TYR A 727 53.72 70.72 5.34
CA TYR A 727 54.22 72.11 5.30
C TYR A 727 55.66 72.31 5.83
N GLY A 728 56.22 71.30 6.51
CA GLY A 728 57.63 71.26 6.96
C GLY A 728 57.91 71.96 8.29
N ASP A 729 56.88 72.34 9.03
CA ASP A 729 56.91 73.12 10.27
C ASP A 729 57.08 72.27 11.54
N ILE A 730 56.66 70.99 11.51
CA ILE A 730 56.82 70.04 12.62
C ILE A 730 57.51 68.78 12.08
N ASN A 731 58.58 68.33 12.75
CA ASN A 731 59.32 67.13 12.38
C ASN A 731 59.28 66.04 13.48
N PRO A 732 59.31 64.75 13.10
CA PRO A 732 59.38 63.64 14.04
C PRO A 732 60.80 63.47 14.59
N LEU A 733 60.95 63.57 15.91
CA LEU A 733 62.25 63.49 16.60
C LEU A 733 62.55 62.06 17.04
N GLY A 734 61.56 61.39 17.65
CA GLY A 734 61.69 60.02 18.14
C GLY A 734 61.75 58.98 17.03
N ALA A 735 62.42 57.86 17.30
CA ALA A 735 62.52 56.75 16.35
C ALA A 735 61.14 56.16 16.00
N GLY A 736 60.24 56.04 16.99
CA GLY A 736 58.86 55.63 16.77
C GLY A 736 58.05 56.67 16.00
N ALA A 737 58.27 57.96 16.25
CA ALA A 737 57.60 59.05 15.54
C ALA A 737 57.88 59.02 14.03
N ARG A 738 59.14 58.74 13.64
CA ARG A 738 59.56 58.64 12.24
C ARG A 738 58.91 57.46 11.52
N VAL A 739 58.79 56.32 12.20
CA VAL A 739 58.12 55.13 11.65
C VAL A 739 56.63 55.38 11.47
N LEU A 740 55.97 55.98 12.48
CA LEU A 740 54.56 56.36 12.38
C LEU A 740 54.33 57.32 11.20
N ALA A 741 55.14 58.39 11.08
CA ALA A 741 55.00 59.38 10.00
C ALA A 741 55.13 58.73 8.61
N ALA A 742 56.09 57.80 8.43
CA ALA A 742 56.23 57.05 7.18
C ALA A 742 55.01 56.15 6.90
N SER A 743 54.47 55.50 7.95
CA SER A 743 53.29 54.63 7.81
C SER A 743 52.02 55.41 7.44
N GLN A 744 51.86 56.65 7.91
CA GLN A 744 50.69 57.49 7.63
C GLN A 744 50.53 57.79 6.14
N GLY A 745 51.63 58.08 5.43
CA GLY A 745 51.58 58.29 3.99
C GLY A 745 51.14 57.05 3.20
N MET A 746 51.59 55.86 3.61
CA MET A 746 51.17 54.59 3.00
C MET A 746 49.69 54.28 3.28
N LEU A 747 49.25 54.47 4.52
CA LEU A 747 47.86 54.24 4.94
C LEU A 747 46.89 55.20 4.25
N ASN A 748 47.26 56.46 4.05
CA ASN A 748 46.47 57.42 3.30
C ASN A 748 46.20 56.95 1.87
N GLY A 749 47.24 56.51 1.14
CA GLY A 749 47.10 55.97 -0.20
C GLY A 749 46.16 54.76 -0.24
N LEU A 750 46.30 53.84 0.72
CA LEU A 750 45.44 52.67 0.84
C LEU A 750 43.97 53.04 1.10
N PHE A 751 43.69 53.86 2.13
CA PHE A 751 42.33 54.21 2.54
C PHE A 751 41.60 55.09 1.53
N PHE A 752 42.28 56.05 0.89
CA PHE A 752 41.67 56.82 -0.20
C PHE A 752 41.40 55.97 -1.43
N THR A 753 42.27 55.00 -1.76
CA THR A 753 42.03 54.06 -2.86
C THR A 753 40.81 53.19 -2.55
N LEU A 754 40.72 52.63 -1.35
CA LEU A 754 39.55 51.88 -0.87
C LEU A 754 38.27 52.73 -0.89
N LEU A 755 38.31 53.95 -0.36
CA LEU A 755 37.17 54.86 -0.33
C LEU A 755 36.67 55.16 -1.74
N THR A 756 37.58 55.45 -2.66
CA THR A 756 37.28 55.75 -4.06
C THR A 756 36.71 54.51 -4.77
N PHE A 757 37.35 53.35 -4.60
CA PHE A 757 36.91 52.08 -5.17
C PHE A 757 35.50 51.69 -4.69
N THR A 758 35.24 51.74 -3.38
CA THR A 758 33.93 51.40 -2.81
C THR A 758 32.85 52.41 -3.24
N LEU A 759 33.19 53.71 -3.38
CA LEU A 759 32.29 54.71 -3.96
C LEU A 759 31.97 54.40 -5.42
N PHE A 760 32.96 54.08 -6.24
CA PHE A 760 32.75 53.70 -7.65
C PHE A 760 31.90 52.43 -7.76
N LYS A 761 32.19 51.39 -6.96
CA LYS A 761 31.41 50.13 -6.91
C LYS A 761 29.93 50.42 -6.60
N ARG A 762 29.65 51.37 -5.70
CA ARG A 762 28.29 51.74 -5.28
C ARG A 762 27.55 52.64 -6.29
N VAL A 763 28.27 53.45 -7.07
CA VAL A 763 27.68 54.38 -8.06
C VAL A 763 27.47 53.70 -9.42
N LEU A 764 28.35 52.76 -9.81
CA LEU A 764 28.28 52.07 -11.10
C LEU A 764 27.52 50.72 -11.04
N GLY A 765 27.51 50.03 -9.89
CA GLY A 765 26.72 48.82 -9.68
C GLY A 765 25.35 49.14 -9.08
N GLY A 766 24.49 49.80 -9.87
CA GLY A 766 23.17 50.28 -9.44
C GLY A 766 22.26 49.19 -8.85
N SER A 767 21.44 49.64 -7.89
CA SER A 767 20.36 48.96 -7.14
C SER A 767 20.67 47.53 -6.69
#